data_AF-A0A6A8M803-F1
#
_entry.id   AF-A0A6A8M803-F1
#
_cell.length_a   1.000
_cell.length_b   1.000
_cell.length_c   1.000
_cell.angle_alpha   90.00
_cell.angle_beta   90.00
_cell.angle_gamma   90.00
#
_symmetry.space_group_name_H-M   'P 1'
#
loop_
_entity.id
_entity.type
_entity.pdbx_description
1 polymer ?
#
loop_
_entity_poly.entity_id
_entity_poly.type
_entity_poly.pdbx_seq_one_letter_code
_entity_poly.pdbx_strand_id
1 'polypeptide(L)'
;MPLRNDGYDVVFRNKREDQSDYHIIHGTGKHISVNGASIAFITYTDETADAGNDEMVKAVLTTLSDKYSPSESTEFTKHYDELTGLHNMTHFLDYAGPGIEKMWEKGQTPVVMYFDLCDLKVYNRRYGLKAGDQQICSLGKLIKEYFQEDKSSRFESDHFVAYTGDDQIESRLMDLFSQMKDLNGGNNLAIKVGLFKFQKDGTRLTDACDRARLACESISKTNTSVFEWFDDEIMENASFKYYIMRNFDKALKNRWIQVYYQPIVRTMTKTVCNGEVLVRWIDPERGVISPSRFIPILEETGQIYKMDLYVFEEACKGYSSGTRTGREMVPVSVNLSRKDFLHDDLPDTIDKISRKYGVPREFTNIEITESAFVKNIDKVDMLIERFHHLGYRVWMDDFGSGYSSLGVLKNYSFDEIKIDMSFLREFDEKSRKIITSIVRMAKALGISTLAEGVETEEQYLFLRKIGCEKIQGYYFGRPRPLDESLEQLKHRGLAKEPAKWRNYFSKMSRIDYLTDKPLCVVDDDGEKLNLIFANQIYIDILREDNVASLKDWERKINTLGDPIHIFHRHFADQQLRKLKGPQITAYPSGDHYMQLTGSVVAVQDNHYLYTVQIQYVTLKVDDYQQIRMESMSNLYYMCNDIAIYDLENNTVEGIKSSLSDQPMGVGFKLRDVNSVVNSWTMNYCYLPDQKRFAEFMDISTLRARLINNKDRTLTGMFRSITASGEYRWFLHLIVPVQRSDFNRAVHVTLEVGVDEEGIKKVASALSDGESDYLTVGITDEVLWKNLILNARRMYFWKDDQRRFLGASRSFLKYFGLSSDKEIIGKTDEDMGWHIDPVPFKNDEEEVISTGKKIYLRKGRCIVNGINRDIIASKVPIYRDGKIIGILGTVVDAELTSQFFQREHKLTAVDEVTCLANARGLSDSIYTYLNKRWRTGSNVALMEVYVPEYREIVNLYGDDSGDCLLREVGMALKKAAGKGCVIGRVQESLFYILMNFECKEDVRNVARKIRPAIESLRKAGQWSGNCSVEIRASYADESSNDRKSYISGLSQLILNTKDHENL
;
A
#
# COMPACT_ATOMS: atom_id res chain seq x y z
N MET A 1 68.50 -29.14 -12.09
CA MET A 1 67.92 -29.90 -13.22
C MET A 1 67.82 -28.97 -14.41
N PRO A 2 68.06 -29.43 -15.65
CA PRO A 2 68.62 -28.61 -16.73
C PRO A 2 67.63 -27.53 -17.22
N LEU A 3 68.17 -26.33 -17.41
CA LEU A 3 67.52 -25.13 -17.93
C LEU A 3 67.13 -25.32 -19.39
N ARG A 4 65.83 -25.25 -19.72
CA ARG A 4 65.31 -25.04 -21.08
C ARG A 4 63.96 -24.31 -21.05
N ASN A 5 64.01 -22.98 -21.11
CA ASN A 5 63.25 -22.13 -22.03
C ASN A 5 63.59 -20.66 -21.72
N ASP A 6 64.15 -19.95 -22.70
CA ASP A 6 64.65 -18.57 -22.60
C ASP A 6 63.53 -17.52 -22.58
N GLY A 7 62.77 -17.46 -21.49
CA GLY A 7 61.76 -16.43 -21.26
C GLY A 7 61.62 -16.07 -19.78
N TYR A 8 61.56 -14.78 -19.48
CA TYR A 8 61.13 -14.26 -18.20
C TYR A 8 59.61 -14.13 -18.23
N ASP A 9 58.92 -14.74 -17.29
CA ASP A 9 57.46 -14.64 -17.14
C ASP A 9 57.17 -14.70 -15.63
N VAL A 10 56.94 -13.54 -15.04
CA VAL A 10 56.79 -13.38 -13.58
C VAL A 10 55.70 -12.35 -13.28
N VAL A 11 54.74 -12.76 -12.47
CA VAL A 11 53.68 -11.88 -11.94
C VAL A 11 53.99 -11.53 -10.50
N PHE A 12 53.95 -10.25 -10.16
CA PHE A 12 54.18 -9.77 -8.79
C PHE A 12 53.26 -8.61 -8.44
N ARG A 13 52.97 -8.48 -7.14
CA ARG A 13 52.13 -7.40 -6.61
C ARG A 13 52.99 -6.24 -6.19
N ASN A 14 52.72 -5.05 -6.71
CA ASN A 14 53.47 -3.84 -6.43
C ASN A 14 52.55 -2.78 -5.81
N LYS A 15 53.00 -2.09 -4.75
CA LYS A 15 52.24 -1.03 -4.07
C LYS A 15 53.04 0.26 -4.13
N ARG A 16 52.48 1.30 -4.75
CA ARG A 16 53.11 2.64 -4.77
C ARG A 16 52.81 3.38 -3.47
N GLU A 17 53.71 4.28 -3.06
CA GLU A 17 53.59 5.04 -1.81
C GLU A 17 52.37 6.00 -1.79
N ASP A 18 51.78 6.31 -2.93
CA ASP A 18 50.66 7.26 -3.10
C ASP A 18 49.29 6.59 -3.26
N GLN A 19 49.18 5.25 -3.21
CA GLN A 19 47.91 4.52 -3.39
C GLN A 19 47.65 3.44 -2.33
N SER A 20 46.37 3.21 -1.99
CA SER A 20 45.95 2.29 -0.92
C SER A 20 46.09 0.81 -1.27
N ASP A 21 45.99 0.47 -2.56
CA ASP A 21 45.85 -0.92 -3.05
C ASP A 21 47.10 -1.43 -3.81
N TYR A 22 47.21 -2.76 -3.91
CA TYR A 22 48.29 -3.43 -4.64
C TYR A 22 47.91 -3.63 -6.10
N HIS A 23 48.80 -3.25 -7.02
CA HIS A 23 48.69 -3.52 -8.45
C HIS A 23 49.30 -4.87 -8.80
N ILE A 24 48.75 -5.55 -9.79
CA ILE A 24 49.32 -6.78 -10.34
C ILE A 24 50.14 -6.39 -11.55
N ILE A 25 51.46 -6.51 -11.44
CA ILE A 25 52.39 -6.26 -12.53
C ILE A 25 52.84 -7.61 -13.10
N HIS A 26 52.64 -7.77 -14.40
CA HIS A 26 53.09 -8.92 -15.15
C HIS A 26 54.32 -8.55 -15.96
N GLY A 27 55.48 -9.06 -15.55
CA GLY A 27 56.75 -8.91 -16.25
C GLY A 27 56.98 -10.08 -17.19
N THR A 28 56.99 -9.82 -18.50
CA THR A 28 57.33 -10.81 -19.53
C THR A 28 58.57 -10.37 -20.29
N GLY A 29 59.43 -11.29 -20.70
CA GLY A 29 60.67 -10.94 -21.37
C GLY A 29 61.39 -12.11 -22.00
N LYS A 30 62.40 -11.82 -22.81
CA LYS A 30 63.23 -12.81 -23.50
C LYS A 30 64.66 -12.31 -23.65
N HIS A 31 65.61 -13.24 -23.72
CA HIS A 31 66.96 -12.93 -24.15
C HIS A 31 67.04 -12.89 -25.68
N ILE A 32 67.71 -11.88 -26.21
CA ILE A 32 68.01 -11.71 -27.62
C ILE A 32 69.49 -11.39 -27.77
N SER A 33 70.17 -12.15 -28.63
CA SER A 33 71.58 -11.93 -28.95
C SER A 33 71.68 -10.95 -30.11
N VAL A 34 72.30 -9.80 -29.88
CA VAL A 34 72.53 -8.78 -30.92
C VAL A 34 74.02 -8.52 -31.01
N ASN A 35 74.61 -8.79 -32.19
CA ASN A 35 76.05 -8.62 -32.48
C ASN A 35 76.99 -9.31 -31.46
N GLY A 36 76.61 -10.50 -30.98
CA GLY A 36 77.43 -11.29 -30.05
C GLY A 36 77.29 -10.91 -28.57
N ALA A 37 76.49 -9.89 -28.23
CA ALA A 37 76.12 -9.56 -26.86
C ALA A 37 74.69 -10.04 -26.56
N SER A 38 74.49 -10.73 -25.43
CA SER A 38 73.17 -11.18 -24.97
C SER A 38 72.47 -10.06 -24.20
N ILE A 39 71.33 -9.61 -24.71
CA ILE A 39 70.51 -8.53 -24.13
C ILE A 39 69.18 -9.13 -23.69
N ALA A 40 68.77 -8.88 -22.44
CA ALA A 40 67.45 -9.25 -21.95
C ALA A 40 66.45 -8.12 -22.24
N PHE A 41 65.35 -8.44 -22.93
CA PHE A 41 64.25 -7.52 -23.16
C PHE A 41 63.07 -7.91 -22.27
N ILE A 42 62.66 -7.04 -21.36
CA ILE A 42 61.59 -7.30 -20.38
C ILE A 42 60.57 -6.16 -20.43
N THR A 43 59.31 -6.51 -20.61
CA THR A 43 58.13 -5.64 -20.60
C THR A 43 57.32 -5.88 -19.35
N TYR A 44 56.90 -4.80 -18.68
CA TYR A 44 56.03 -4.86 -17.51
C TYR A 44 54.67 -4.26 -17.87
N THR A 45 53.61 -5.04 -17.68
CA THR A 45 52.23 -4.61 -17.92
C THR A 45 51.49 -4.57 -16.59
N ASP A 46 50.81 -3.46 -16.31
CA ASP A 46 49.90 -3.38 -15.18
C ASP A 46 48.55 -3.99 -15.59
N GLU A 47 48.23 -5.16 -15.06
CA GLU A 47 47.01 -5.89 -15.39
C GLU A 47 45.79 -5.38 -14.60
N THR A 48 45.99 -4.43 -13.68
CA THR A 48 44.91 -3.83 -12.88
C THR A 48 44.35 -2.53 -13.47
N ALA A 49 44.96 -1.99 -14.52
CA ALA A 49 44.47 -0.80 -15.23
C ALA A 49 43.72 -1.19 -16.52
N ASP A 50 42.46 -0.77 -16.61
CA ASP A 50 41.65 -0.85 -17.83
C ASP A 50 42.35 -0.01 -18.92
N ALA A 51 43.00 -0.65 -19.89
CA ALA A 51 43.81 0.01 -20.91
C ALA A 51 42.93 0.71 -21.95
N GLY A 52 42.34 1.85 -21.57
CA GLY A 52 41.73 2.83 -22.46
C GLY A 52 42.72 3.96 -22.79
N ASN A 53 42.89 4.23 -24.10
CA ASN A 53 43.43 5.46 -24.68
C ASN A 53 44.83 5.93 -24.27
N ASP A 54 45.87 5.21 -24.69
CA ASP A 54 47.19 5.82 -24.81
C ASP A 54 47.72 5.72 -26.26
N GLU A 55 47.33 6.69 -27.10
CA GLU A 55 47.84 6.86 -28.47
C GLU A 55 49.37 6.99 -28.51
N MET A 56 49.98 7.42 -27.41
CA MET A 56 51.43 7.60 -27.31
C MET A 56 52.17 6.25 -27.21
N VAL A 57 51.57 5.24 -26.56
CA VAL A 57 52.12 3.88 -26.49
C VAL A 57 51.98 3.15 -27.83
N LYS A 58 50.85 3.32 -28.53
CA LYS A 58 50.69 2.81 -29.90
C LYS A 58 51.70 3.44 -30.87
N ALA A 59 51.89 4.75 -30.83
CA ALA A 59 52.84 5.44 -31.70
C ALA A 59 54.30 4.99 -31.47
N VAL A 60 54.70 4.75 -30.22
CA VAL A 60 56.05 4.26 -29.89
C VAL A 60 56.22 2.78 -30.28
N LEU A 61 55.18 1.94 -30.12
CA LEU A 61 55.20 0.55 -30.56
C LEU A 61 55.27 0.41 -32.09
N THR A 62 54.53 1.22 -32.85
CA THR A 62 54.60 1.23 -34.31
C THR A 62 55.98 1.72 -34.79
N THR A 63 56.49 2.80 -34.20
CA THR A 63 57.79 3.38 -34.60
C THR A 63 58.98 2.46 -34.26
N LEU A 64 58.89 1.63 -33.20
CA LEU A 64 59.94 0.66 -32.85
C LEU A 64 59.79 -0.67 -33.61
N SER A 65 58.55 -1.10 -33.91
CA SER A 65 58.27 -2.28 -34.74
C SER A 65 58.78 -2.10 -36.18
N ASP A 66 58.63 -0.90 -36.73
CA ASP A 66 59.06 -0.58 -38.10
C ASP A 66 60.58 -0.41 -38.23
N LYS A 67 61.29 -0.08 -37.14
CA LYS A 67 62.72 0.27 -37.20
C LYS A 67 63.68 -0.89 -36.89
N TYR A 68 63.20 -1.97 -36.29
CA TYR A 68 64.04 -3.11 -35.85
C TYR A 68 63.47 -4.50 -36.14
N SER A 69 62.59 -4.63 -37.13
CA SER A 69 62.25 -5.94 -37.68
C SER A 69 63.17 -6.28 -38.86
N PRO A 70 64.29 -7.02 -38.67
CA PRO A 70 64.80 -7.85 -39.74
C PRO A 70 63.91 -9.09 -39.81
N SER A 71 62.69 -8.95 -40.31
CA SER A 71 62.00 -10.09 -40.91
C SER A 71 62.35 -10.07 -42.39
N GLU A 72 63.18 -11.03 -42.78
CA GLU A 72 63.07 -11.57 -44.14
C GLU A 72 61.61 -12.01 -44.30
N SER A 73 60.78 -11.14 -44.88
CA SER A 73 59.46 -11.51 -45.36
C SER A 73 59.71 -12.50 -46.49
N THR A 74 59.56 -13.79 -46.18
CA THR A 74 59.53 -14.82 -47.20
C THR A 74 58.46 -14.43 -48.22
N GLU A 75 58.73 -14.65 -49.51
CA GLU A 75 57.78 -14.34 -50.60
C GLU A 75 56.38 -14.93 -50.34
N PHE A 76 56.33 -16.02 -49.57
CA PHE A 76 55.10 -16.64 -49.07
C PHE A 76 54.27 -15.74 -48.13
N THR A 77 54.86 -15.18 -47.06
CA THR A 77 54.12 -14.33 -46.08
C THR A 77 53.58 -13.03 -46.67
N LYS A 78 54.11 -12.57 -47.81
CA LYS A 78 53.57 -11.43 -48.55
C LYS A 78 52.21 -11.74 -49.19
N HIS A 79 51.93 -13.00 -49.50
CA HIS A 79 50.75 -13.40 -50.25
C HIS A 79 49.80 -14.34 -49.49
N TYR A 80 50.29 -15.08 -48.50
CA TYR A 80 49.54 -16.13 -47.80
C TYR A 80 49.49 -15.93 -46.28
N ASP A 81 48.41 -16.39 -45.67
CA ASP A 81 48.24 -16.54 -44.23
C ASP A 81 48.96 -17.81 -43.73
N GLU A 82 49.85 -17.67 -42.74
CA GLU A 82 50.71 -18.75 -42.27
C GLU A 82 49.95 -19.91 -41.61
N LEU A 83 48.75 -19.66 -41.06
CA LEU A 83 48.00 -20.67 -40.33
C LEU A 83 47.16 -21.55 -41.25
N THR A 84 46.48 -20.93 -42.22
CA THR A 84 45.50 -21.60 -43.08
C THR A 84 46.03 -21.93 -44.46
N GLY A 85 47.10 -21.26 -44.90
CA GLY A 85 47.63 -21.35 -46.26
C GLY A 85 46.74 -20.71 -47.33
N LEU A 86 45.67 -20.00 -46.94
CA LEU A 86 44.89 -19.17 -47.86
C LEU A 86 45.62 -17.86 -48.17
N HIS A 87 45.15 -17.12 -49.17
CA HIS A 87 45.66 -15.78 -49.43
C HIS A 87 45.40 -14.84 -48.24
N ASN A 88 46.32 -13.92 -47.97
CA ASN A 88 46.10 -12.86 -46.98
C ASN A 88 45.22 -11.73 -47.57
N MET A 89 44.73 -10.83 -46.71
CA MET A 89 43.86 -9.71 -47.11
C MET A 89 44.46 -8.87 -48.24
N THR A 90 45.75 -8.53 -48.15
CA THR A 90 46.43 -7.68 -49.13
C THR A 90 46.42 -8.33 -50.52
N HIS A 91 46.81 -9.61 -50.60
CA HIS A 91 46.79 -10.35 -51.86
C HIS A 91 45.37 -10.44 -52.44
N PHE A 92 44.37 -10.72 -51.61
CA PHE A 92 42.99 -10.81 -52.09
C PHE A 92 42.49 -9.50 -52.71
N LEU A 93 42.71 -8.38 -52.03
CA LEU A 93 42.25 -7.07 -52.51
C LEU A 93 42.99 -6.61 -53.78
N ASP A 94 44.28 -6.94 -53.90
CA ASP A 94 45.10 -6.55 -55.05
C ASP A 94 44.85 -7.43 -56.30
N TYR A 95 44.53 -8.72 -56.12
CA TYR A 95 44.54 -9.70 -57.22
C TYR A 95 43.18 -10.36 -57.54
N ALA A 96 42.12 -10.16 -56.75
CA ALA A 96 40.79 -10.72 -57.06
C ALA A 96 40.09 -10.02 -58.26
N GLY A 97 40.46 -8.78 -58.57
CA GLY A 97 39.84 -7.96 -59.63
C GLY A 97 39.73 -8.65 -61.00
N PRO A 98 40.84 -9.14 -61.60
CA PRO A 98 40.81 -9.84 -62.88
C PRO A 98 39.94 -11.11 -62.88
N GLY A 99 39.83 -11.79 -61.73
CA GLY A 99 38.97 -12.98 -61.58
C GLY A 99 37.49 -12.63 -61.62
N ILE A 100 37.12 -11.52 -60.97
CA ILE A 100 35.76 -10.96 -60.95
C ILE A 100 35.38 -10.42 -62.33
N GLU A 101 36.29 -9.72 -63.02
CA GLU A 101 36.06 -9.21 -64.38
C GLU A 101 35.72 -10.33 -65.36
N LYS A 102 36.47 -11.44 -65.33
CA LYS A 102 36.19 -12.63 -66.14
C LYS A 102 34.83 -13.24 -65.87
N MET A 103 34.30 -13.11 -64.65
CA MET A 103 32.96 -13.62 -64.32
C MET A 103 31.87 -12.73 -64.91
N TRP A 104 32.02 -11.40 -64.82
CA TRP A 104 31.12 -10.46 -65.50
C TRP A 104 31.12 -10.67 -67.02
N GLU A 105 32.28 -10.91 -67.65
CA GLU A 105 32.39 -11.21 -69.08
C GLU A 105 31.63 -12.48 -69.50
N LYS A 106 31.54 -13.47 -68.60
CA LYS A 106 30.79 -14.71 -68.80
C LYS A 106 29.29 -14.58 -68.49
N GLY A 107 28.82 -13.38 -68.15
CA GLY A 107 27.43 -13.12 -67.76
C GLY A 107 27.06 -13.69 -66.38
N GLN A 108 28.04 -14.04 -65.55
CA GLN A 108 27.81 -14.48 -64.17
C GLN A 108 27.77 -13.28 -63.22
N THR A 109 26.96 -13.36 -62.17
CA THR A 109 26.96 -12.37 -61.08
C THR A 109 27.90 -12.83 -59.97
N PRO A 110 29.04 -12.16 -59.74
CA PRO A 110 29.91 -12.46 -58.61
C PRO A 110 29.19 -12.20 -57.28
N VAL A 111 29.42 -13.08 -56.32
CA VAL A 111 28.96 -12.97 -54.93
C VAL A 111 30.19 -12.95 -54.04
N VAL A 112 30.32 -11.90 -53.24
CA VAL A 112 31.34 -11.79 -52.19
C VAL A 112 30.74 -12.34 -50.90
N MET A 113 31.52 -13.15 -50.20
CA MET A 113 31.12 -13.84 -48.98
C MET A 113 32.06 -13.48 -47.85
N TYR A 114 31.52 -13.19 -46.66
CA TYR A 114 32.29 -12.94 -45.45
C TYR A 114 31.92 -13.97 -44.38
N PHE A 115 32.89 -14.74 -43.91
CA PHE A 115 32.71 -15.82 -42.94
C PHE A 115 33.23 -15.40 -41.56
N ASP A 116 32.49 -15.74 -40.51
CA ASP A 116 32.87 -15.53 -39.10
C ASP A 116 32.60 -16.78 -38.25
N LEU A 117 33.54 -17.17 -37.39
CA LEU A 117 33.38 -18.29 -36.46
C LEU A 117 32.79 -17.79 -35.14
N CYS A 118 31.56 -18.23 -34.83
CA CYS A 118 30.86 -17.83 -33.61
C CYS A 118 31.66 -18.15 -32.34
N ASP A 119 31.86 -17.13 -31.49
CA ASP A 119 32.39 -17.27 -30.12
C ASP A 119 33.77 -17.99 -30.02
N LEU A 120 34.64 -17.85 -31.04
CA LEU A 120 36.00 -18.44 -31.03
C LEU A 120 36.79 -18.06 -29.77
N LYS A 121 36.68 -16.82 -29.28
CA LYS A 121 37.33 -16.38 -28.03
C LYS A 121 36.86 -17.19 -26.81
N VAL A 122 35.57 -17.54 -26.73
CA VAL A 122 35.01 -18.37 -25.65
C VAL A 122 35.51 -19.80 -25.79
N TYR A 123 35.54 -20.33 -27.01
CA TYR A 123 36.09 -21.65 -27.31
C TYR A 123 37.57 -21.76 -26.90
N ASN A 124 38.39 -20.76 -27.25
CA ASN A 124 39.80 -20.71 -26.91
C ASN A 124 40.05 -20.67 -25.39
N ARG A 125 39.21 -19.96 -24.63
CA ARG A 125 39.29 -19.97 -23.16
C ARG A 125 38.98 -21.33 -22.56
N ARG A 126 38.12 -22.12 -23.20
CA ARG A 126 37.68 -23.43 -22.72
C ARG A 126 38.61 -24.58 -23.15
N TYR A 127 39.09 -24.54 -24.39
CA TYR A 127 39.81 -25.67 -25.03
C TYR A 127 41.25 -25.32 -25.43
N GLY A 128 41.69 -24.09 -25.21
CA GLY A 128 43.04 -23.60 -25.52
C GLY A 128 43.19 -23.11 -26.98
N LEU A 129 44.23 -22.30 -27.21
CA LEU A 129 44.49 -21.67 -28.51
C LEU A 129 44.69 -22.69 -29.65
N LYS A 130 45.40 -23.80 -29.39
CA LYS A 130 45.62 -24.85 -30.40
C LYS A 130 44.33 -25.48 -30.92
N ALA A 131 43.31 -25.61 -30.07
CA ALA A 131 42.01 -26.14 -30.48
C ALA A 131 41.26 -25.11 -31.34
N GLY A 132 41.40 -23.80 -31.05
CA GLY A 132 40.90 -22.73 -31.89
C GLY A 132 41.56 -22.69 -33.26
N ASP A 133 42.89 -22.81 -33.30
CA ASP A 133 43.66 -22.87 -34.54
C ASP A 133 43.18 -24.02 -35.43
N GLN A 134 42.82 -25.17 -34.83
CA GLN A 134 42.22 -26.28 -35.57
C GLN A 134 40.86 -25.93 -36.19
N GLN A 135 40.00 -25.18 -35.50
CA GLN A 135 38.73 -24.70 -36.06
C GLN A 135 38.97 -23.79 -37.26
N ILE A 136 39.90 -22.83 -37.12
CA ILE A 136 40.28 -21.89 -38.18
C ILE A 136 40.84 -22.66 -39.39
N CYS A 137 41.76 -23.61 -39.17
CA CYS A 137 42.33 -24.43 -40.23
C CYS A 137 41.29 -25.32 -40.92
N SER A 138 40.36 -25.90 -40.18
CA SER A 138 39.27 -26.70 -40.76
C SER A 138 38.35 -25.85 -41.64
N LEU A 139 37.95 -24.67 -41.17
CA LEU A 139 37.16 -23.75 -41.99
C LEU A 139 37.94 -23.30 -43.23
N GLY A 140 39.22 -22.93 -43.09
CA GLY A 140 40.06 -22.52 -44.21
C GLY A 140 40.20 -23.61 -45.29
N LYS A 141 40.33 -24.88 -44.89
CA LYS A 141 40.35 -26.02 -45.83
C LYS A 141 39.03 -26.19 -46.57
N LEU A 142 37.90 -26.11 -45.87
CA LEU A 142 36.59 -26.21 -46.50
C LEU A 142 36.33 -25.04 -47.44
N ILE A 143 36.67 -23.81 -47.06
CA ILE A 143 36.57 -22.64 -47.93
C ILE A 143 37.41 -22.85 -49.19
N LYS A 144 38.65 -23.35 -49.06
CA LYS A 144 39.53 -23.67 -50.19
C LYS A 144 38.93 -24.73 -51.12
N GLU A 145 38.35 -25.80 -50.57
CA GLU A 145 37.73 -26.89 -51.32
C GLU A 145 36.50 -26.42 -52.09
N TYR A 146 35.60 -25.71 -51.42
CA TYR A 146 34.36 -25.28 -52.02
C TYR A 146 34.58 -24.10 -52.98
N PHE A 147 35.42 -23.11 -52.64
CA PHE A 147 35.50 -21.84 -53.38
C PHE A 147 36.79 -21.62 -54.16
N GLN A 148 37.75 -22.54 -54.09
CA GLN A 148 39.09 -22.46 -54.69
C GLN A 148 40.02 -21.48 -53.96
N GLU A 149 41.31 -21.82 -53.88
CA GLU A 149 42.35 -21.04 -53.21
C GLU A 149 42.50 -19.63 -53.76
N ASP A 150 42.52 -19.49 -55.09
CA ASP A 150 42.69 -18.21 -55.79
C ASP A 150 41.56 -17.21 -55.51
N LYS A 151 40.42 -17.68 -54.99
CA LYS A 151 39.24 -16.87 -54.71
C LYS A 151 38.92 -16.76 -53.23
N SER A 152 39.82 -17.21 -52.36
CA SER A 152 39.58 -17.35 -50.94
C SER A 152 40.73 -16.75 -50.13
N SER A 153 40.39 -16.06 -49.05
CA SER A 153 41.33 -15.37 -48.21
C SER A 153 40.95 -15.46 -46.74
N ARG A 154 41.95 -15.46 -45.88
CA ARG A 154 41.78 -15.14 -44.46
C ARG A 154 42.21 -13.69 -44.24
N PHE A 155 41.29 -12.87 -43.75
CA PHE A 155 41.57 -11.45 -43.52
C PHE A 155 42.32 -11.27 -42.21
N GLU A 156 41.72 -11.70 -41.10
CA GLU A 156 42.31 -11.67 -39.77
C GLU A 156 41.53 -12.59 -38.82
N SER A 157 42.15 -13.04 -37.71
CA SER A 157 41.47 -13.80 -36.65
C SER A 157 40.59 -14.96 -37.16
N ASP A 158 39.28 -14.88 -36.97
CA ASP A 158 38.21 -15.81 -37.34
C ASP A 158 37.52 -15.43 -38.66
N HIS A 159 38.00 -14.40 -39.35
CA HIS A 159 37.35 -13.81 -40.51
C HIS A 159 37.97 -14.25 -41.84
N PHE A 160 37.11 -14.75 -42.72
CA PHE A 160 37.49 -15.17 -44.06
C PHE A 160 36.63 -14.46 -45.10
N VAL A 161 37.19 -14.28 -46.30
CA VAL A 161 36.49 -13.70 -47.43
C VAL A 161 36.71 -14.57 -48.66
N ALA A 162 35.65 -14.82 -49.42
CA ALA A 162 35.76 -15.50 -50.70
C ALA A 162 34.80 -14.91 -51.74
N TYR A 163 35.03 -15.18 -53.02
CA TYR A 163 34.10 -14.82 -54.09
C TYR A 163 33.83 -15.97 -55.05
N THR A 164 32.59 -16.04 -55.56
CA THR A 164 32.15 -17.08 -56.51
C THR A 164 30.95 -16.60 -57.32
N GLY A 165 30.51 -17.36 -58.34
CA GLY A 165 29.25 -17.08 -59.03
C GLY A 165 28.05 -17.32 -58.13
N ASP A 166 26.90 -16.75 -58.49
CA ASP A 166 25.61 -16.95 -57.79
C ASP A 166 25.00 -18.34 -57.99
N ASP A 167 25.65 -19.21 -58.76
CA ASP A 167 25.19 -20.55 -59.09
C ASP A 167 25.23 -21.51 -57.87
N GLN A 168 24.04 -21.92 -57.42
CA GLN A 168 23.86 -22.87 -56.31
C GLN A 168 24.60 -22.51 -55.02
N ILE A 169 24.85 -21.21 -54.80
CA ILE A 169 25.65 -20.74 -53.68
C ILE A 169 25.11 -21.18 -52.32
N GLU A 170 23.80 -21.12 -52.14
CA GLU A 170 23.12 -21.54 -50.91
C GLU A 170 23.29 -23.04 -50.65
N SER A 171 23.21 -23.88 -51.69
CA SER A 171 23.44 -25.32 -51.58
C SER A 171 24.88 -25.62 -51.17
N ARG A 172 25.86 -24.93 -51.78
CA ARG A 172 27.28 -25.09 -51.45
C ARG A 172 27.59 -24.68 -50.02
N LEU A 173 26.96 -23.62 -49.51
CA LEU A 173 27.10 -23.20 -48.11
C LEU A 173 26.47 -24.21 -47.15
N MET A 174 25.30 -24.76 -47.48
CA MET A 174 24.67 -25.80 -46.67
C MET A 174 25.53 -27.07 -46.59
N ASP A 175 26.13 -27.48 -47.70
CA ASP A 175 27.06 -28.61 -47.72
C ASP A 175 28.32 -28.31 -46.89
N LEU A 176 28.90 -27.11 -47.02
CA LEU A 176 30.02 -26.65 -46.20
C LEU A 176 29.68 -26.67 -44.70
N PHE A 177 28.49 -26.19 -44.32
CA PHE A 177 28.03 -26.20 -42.93
C PHE A 177 27.86 -27.62 -42.40
N SER A 178 27.33 -28.54 -43.21
CA SER A 178 27.20 -29.96 -42.85
C SER A 178 28.57 -30.60 -42.65
N GLN A 179 29.50 -30.39 -43.58
CA GLN A 179 30.85 -30.93 -43.46
C GLN A 179 31.56 -30.37 -42.23
N MET A 180 31.44 -29.06 -41.97
CA MET A 180 32.03 -28.48 -40.78
C MET A 180 31.43 -29.10 -39.52
N LYS A 181 30.12 -29.35 -39.46
CA LYS A 181 29.50 -30.00 -38.31
C LYS A 181 30.04 -31.41 -38.04
N ASP A 182 30.34 -32.18 -39.08
CA ASP A 182 30.76 -33.59 -38.95
C ASP A 182 32.25 -33.75 -38.59
N LEU A 183 33.06 -32.69 -38.69
CA LEU A 183 34.45 -32.70 -38.25
C LEU A 183 34.59 -32.79 -36.72
N ASN A 184 35.77 -33.11 -36.18
CA ASN A 184 36.11 -33.03 -34.75
C ASN A 184 35.07 -33.62 -33.77
N GLY A 185 34.36 -34.68 -34.16
CA GLY A 185 33.37 -35.34 -33.30
C GLY A 185 32.14 -34.49 -32.96
N GLY A 186 31.80 -33.50 -33.79
CA GLY A 186 30.62 -32.65 -33.59
C GLY A 186 30.83 -31.44 -32.68
N ASN A 187 32.04 -31.23 -32.15
CA ASN A 187 32.37 -30.11 -31.26
C ASN A 187 33.00 -28.93 -32.01
N ASN A 188 32.32 -28.47 -33.05
CA ASN A 188 32.76 -27.38 -33.91
C ASN A 188 31.97 -26.09 -33.70
N LEU A 189 32.61 -24.97 -33.99
CA LEU A 189 31.99 -23.65 -33.91
C LEU A 189 30.97 -23.44 -35.03
N ALA A 190 29.87 -22.75 -34.77
CA ALA A 190 28.96 -22.32 -35.82
C ALA A 190 29.62 -21.25 -36.71
N ILE A 191 29.26 -21.23 -37.99
CA ILE A 191 29.75 -20.26 -38.97
C ILE A 191 28.63 -19.29 -39.34
N LYS A 192 28.91 -18.00 -39.33
CA LYS A 192 28.05 -16.99 -39.94
C LYS A 192 28.62 -16.59 -41.29
N VAL A 193 27.76 -16.42 -42.29
CA VAL A 193 28.19 -15.99 -43.63
C VAL A 193 27.32 -14.86 -44.13
N GLY A 194 27.92 -13.71 -44.43
CA GLY A 194 27.24 -12.62 -45.11
C GLY A 194 27.51 -12.65 -46.61
N LEU A 195 26.48 -12.44 -47.42
CA LEU A 195 26.53 -12.55 -48.88
C LEU A 195 26.20 -11.22 -49.54
N PHE A 196 27.01 -10.78 -50.50
CA PHE A 196 26.72 -9.57 -51.29
C PHE A 196 26.88 -9.82 -52.78
N LYS A 197 25.84 -9.51 -53.57
CA LYS A 197 25.89 -9.59 -55.04
C LYS A 197 26.68 -8.40 -55.58
N PHE A 198 27.83 -8.68 -56.17
CA PHE A 198 28.74 -7.67 -56.67
C PHE A 198 28.47 -7.33 -58.14
N GLN A 199 27.75 -6.23 -58.35
CA GLN A 199 27.38 -5.76 -59.68
C GLN A 199 28.46 -4.87 -60.30
N LYS A 200 28.44 -4.75 -61.63
CA LYS A 200 29.33 -3.85 -62.39
C LYS A 200 28.74 -2.43 -62.44
N ASP A 201 28.60 -1.81 -61.27
CA ASP A 201 27.96 -0.50 -61.07
C ASP A 201 28.92 0.60 -60.56
N GLY A 202 30.22 0.29 -60.45
CA GLY A 202 31.24 1.20 -59.94
C GLY A 202 31.59 1.02 -58.46
N THR A 203 30.93 0.08 -57.77
CA THR A 203 31.28 -0.33 -56.40
C THR A 203 32.69 -0.95 -56.36
N ARG A 204 33.52 -0.61 -55.37
CA ARG A 204 34.87 -1.20 -55.23
C ARG A 204 34.77 -2.57 -54.55
N LEU A 205 35.75 -3.45 -54.78
CA LEU A 205 35.81 -4.74 -54.09
C LEU A 205 35.84 -4.59 -52.57
N THR A 206 36.53 -3.56 -52.06
CA THR A 206 36.53 -3.22 -50.63
C THR A 206 35.12 -2.96 -50.10
N ASP A 207 34.31 -2.21 -50.84
CA ASP A 207 32.94 -1.88 -50.46
C ASP A 207 32.04 -3.13 -50.52
N ALA A 208 32.29 -4.02 -51.47
CA ALA A 208 31.61 -5.31 -51.57
C ALA A 208 31.94 -6.24 -50.38
N CYS A 209 33.20 -6.28 -49.96
CA CYS A 209 33.62 -6.98 -48.75
C CYS A 209 32.98 -6.38 -47.49
N ASP A 210 32.93 -5.05 -47.37
CA ASP A 210 32.27 -4.37 -46.26
C ASP A 210 30.77 -4.66 -46.19
N ARG A 211 30.07 -4.69 -47.34
CA ARG A 211 28.64 -5.06 -47.40
C ARG A 211 28.41 -6.51 -47.02
N ALA A 212 29.25 -7.44 -47.51
CA ALA A 212 29.21 -8.83 -47.08
C ALA A 212 29.49 -8.96 -45.56
N ARG A 213 30.43 -8.19 -45.01
CA ARG A 213 30.68 -8.15 -43.56
C ARG A 213 29.46 -7.66 -42.79
N LEU A 214 28.81 -6.58 -43.22
CA LEU A 214 27.60 -6.05 -42.56
C LEU A 214 26.47 -7.08 -42.52
N ALA A 215 26.27 -7.84 -43.60
CA ALA A 215 25.31 -8.95 -43.62
C ALA A 215 25.73 -10.11 -42.71
N CYS A 216 27.02 -10.36 -42.55
CA CYS A 216 27.50 -11.36 -41.61
C CYS A 216 27.28 -10.91 -40.15
N GLU A 217 27.50 -9.63 -39.86
CA GLU A 217 27.33 -9.03 -38.54
C GLU A 217 25.85 -8.86 -38.14
N SER A 218 24.93 -8.71 -39.11
CA SER A 218 23.49 -8.62 -38.84
C SER A 218 22.91 -9.94 -38.30
N ILE A 219 23.59 -11.06 -38.55
CA ILE A 219 23.23 -12.37 -38.04
C ILE A 219 23.45 -12.41 -36.51
N SER A 220 22.36 -12.60 -35.78
CA SER A 220 22.39 -12.76 -34.31
C SER A 220 23.27 -13.92 -33.84
N LYS A 221 23.64 -13.95 -32.55
CA LYS A 221 24.41 -15.08 -32.00
C LYS A 221 23.64 -16.38 -32.16
N THR A 222 24.27 -17.37 -32.77
CA THR A 222 23.66 -18.65 -33.13
C THR A 222 24.61 -19.80 -32.85
N ASN A 223 24.04 -20.94 -32.45
CA ASN A 223 24.75 -22.21 -32.30
C ASN A 223 24.68 -23.08 -33.58
N THR A 224 23.98 -22.61 -34.60
CA THR A 224 23.87 -23.26 -35.91
C THR A 224 24.45 -22.36 -36.98
N SER A 225 25.19 -22.92 -37.92
CA SER A 225 25.73 -22.16 -39.05
C SER A 225 24.61 -21.65 -39.96
N VAL A 226 24.68 -20.38 -40.35
CA VAL A 226 23.65 -19.70 -41.14
C VAL A 226 24.30 -18.67 -42.05
N PHE A 227 23.58 -18.26 -43.09
CA PHE A 227 23.98 -17.17 -43.97
C PHE A 227 22.86 -16.13 -44.12
N GLU A 228 23.22 -14.91 -44.46
CA GLU A 228 22.29 -13.81 -44.71
C GLU A 228 22.74 -12.99 -45.94
N TRP A 229 21.77 -12.59 -46.76
CA TRP A 229 22.05 -11.72 -47.91
C TRP A 229 22.04 -10.26 -47.46
N PHE A 230 23.01 -9.49 -47.94
CA PHE A 230 23.00 -8.05 -47.77
C PHE A 230 21.82 -7.44 -48.55
N ASP A 231 21.09 -6.58 -47.85
CA ASP A 231 20.13 -5.65 -48.41
C ASP A 231 20.41 -4.23 -47.88
N ASP A 232 19.72 -3.25 -48.47
CA ASP A 232 19.88 -1.85 -48.05
C ASP A 232 19.36 -1.60 -46.63
N GLU A 233 18.48 -2.46 -46.10
CA GLU A 233 17.95 -2.35 -44.74
C GLU A 233 19.04 -2.66 -43.68
N ILE A 234 19.90 -3.66 -43.93
CA ILE A 234 21.07 -3.96 -43.09
C ILE A 234 21.99 -2.75 -42.99
N MET A 235 22.26 -2.09 -44.11
CA MET A 235 23.10 -0.88 -44.12
C MET A 235 22.45 0.29 -43.39
N GLU A 236 21.14 0.49 -43.58
CA GLU A 236 20.40 1.52 -42.84
C GLU A 236 20.44 1.27 -41.33
N ASN A 237 20.24 0.02 -40.89
CA ASN A 237 20.26 -0.37 -39.48
C ASN A 237 21.64 -0.18 -38.86
N ALA A 238 22.71 -0.54 -39.55
CA ALA A 238 24.09 -0.32 -39.09
C ALA A 238 24.41 1.18 -38.98
N SER A 239 24.05 1.97 -40.00
CA SER A 239 24.21 3.43 -39.99
C SER A 239 23.42 4.09 -38.87
N PHE A 240 22.19 3.64 -38.64
CA PHE A 240 21.35 4.11 -37.55
C PHE A 240 21.94 3.76 -36.17
N LYS A 241 22.45 2.54 -35.99
CA LYS A 241 23.15 2.13 -34.77
C LYS A 241 24.35 3.03 -34.47
N TYR A 242 25.19 3.29 -35.45
CA TYR A 242 26.32 4.21 -35.32
C TYR A 242 25.86 5.64 -34.98
N TYR A 243 24.79 6.13 -35.62
CA TYR A 243 24.22 7.43 -35.31
C TYR A 243 23.78 7.54 -33.85
N ILE A 244 23.09 6.53 -33.32
CA ILE A 244 22.65 6.48 -31.93
C ILE A 244 23.85 6.50 -30.98
N MET A 245 24.84 5.64 -31.20
CA MET A 245 26.05 5.56 -30.36
C MET A 245 26.81 6.88 -30.31
N ARG A 246 27.01 7.51 -31.48
CA ARG A 246 27.77 8.77 -31.59
C ARG A 246 27.03 9.95 -30.95
N ASN A 247 25.70 10.00 -31.06
CA ASN A 247 24.92 11.16 -30.61
C ASN A 247 24.33 11.00 -29.21
N PHE A 248 24.43 9.84 -28.56
CA PHE A 248 23.78 9.59 -27.27
C PHE A 248 24.23 10.56 -26.16
N ASP A 249 25.53 10.70 -25.89
CA ASP A 249 26.01 11.62 -24.85
C ASP A 249 25.65 13.09 -25.18
N LYS A 250 25.66 13.46 -26.47
CA LYS A 250 25.20 14.78 -26.95
C LYS A 250 23.70 14.97 -26.69
N ALA A 251 22.89 13.94 -26.92
CA ALA A 251 21.44 13.95 -26.71
C ALA A 251 21.09 14.13 -25.22
N LEU A 252 21.80 13.47 -24.32
CA LEU A 252 21.66 13.68 -22.87
C LEU A 252 22.03 15.12 -22.47
N LYS A 253 23.19 15.60 -22.91
CA LYS A 253 23.68 16.95 -22.57
C LYS A 253 22.75 18.06 -23.09
N ASN A 254 22.22 17.90 -24.29
CA ASN A 254 21.35 18.88 -24.94
C ASN A 254 19.86 18.68 -24.62
N ARG A 255 19.49 17.74 -23.73
CA ARG A 255 18.11 17.41 -23.34
C ARG A 255 17.20 17.04 -24.51
N TRP A 256 17.76 16.35 -25.50
CA TRP A 256 16.99 15.74 -26.60
C TRP A 256 16.25 14.50 -26.13
N ILE A 257 16.77 13.86 -25.08
CA ILE A 257 16.06 12.84 -24.32
C ILE A 257 15.08 13.53 -23.37
N GLN A 258 13.79 13.29 -23.58
CA GLN A 258 12.69 13.84 -22.81
C GLN A 258 11.92 12.73 -22.08
N VAL A 259 11.37 13.08 -20.93
CA VAL A 259 10.52 12.19 -20.12
C VAL A 259 9.04 12.54 -20.31
N TYR A 260 8.27 11.53 -20.65
CA TYR A 260 6.82 11.59 -20.81
C TYR A 260 6.17 10.81 -19.67
N TYR A 261 4.97 11.20 -19.27
CA TYR A 261 4.24 10.62 -18.15
C TYR A 261 2.91 10.07 -18.66
N GLN A 262 2.67 8.79 -18.43
CA GLN A 262 1.37 8.18 -18.67
C GLN A 262 0.64 7.94 -17.35
N PRO A 263 -0.62 8.39 -17.21
CA PRO A 263 -1.32 8.25 -15.94
C PRO A 263 -1.73 6.81 -15.66
N ILE A 264 -1.51 6.37 -14.42
CA ILE A 264 -2.01 5.12 -13.87
C ILE A 264 -3.17 5.45 -12.92
N VAL A 265 -4.30 4.79 -13.14
CA VAL A 265 -5.56 5.08 -12.47
C VAL A 265 -5.91 3.95 -11.52
N ARG A 266 -6.39 4.29 -10.32
CA ARG A 266 -6.96 3.31 -9.41
C ARG A 266 -8.33 2.88 -9.92
N THR A 267 -8.51 1.58 -10.10
CA THR A 267 -9.67 1.02 -10.79
C THR A 267 -11.01 1.35 -10.12
N MET A 268 -11.05 1.32 -8.79
CA MET A 268 -12.31 1.48 -8.04
C MET A 268 -12.74 2.95 -7.88
N THR A 269 -11.79 3.85 -7.58
CA THR A 269 -12.08 5.29 -7.36
C THR A 269 -12.01 6.13 -8.63
N LYS A 270 -11.41 5.60 -9.71
CA LYS A 270 -11.16 6.31 -10.97
C LYS A 270 -10.32 7.59 -10.77
N THR A 271 -9.41 7.56 -9.79
CA THR A 271 -8.45 8.64 -9.51
C THR A 271 -7.04 8.26 -9.96
N VAL A 272 -6.24 9.23 -10.37
CA VAL A 272 -4.86 9.02 -10.80
C VAL A 272 -3.99 8.79 -9.58
N CYS A 273 -3.46 7.58 -9.42
CA CYS A 273 -2.71 7.18 -8.23
C CYS A 273 -1.21 7.02 -8.48
N ASN A 274 -0.78 6.99 -9.74
CA ASN A 274 0.62 6.89 -10.14
C ASN A 274 0.81 7.40 -11.59
N GLY A 275 2.04 7.45 -12.09
CA GLY A 275 2.31 7.71 -13.50
C GLY A 275 3.59 7.05 -13.98
N GLU A 276 3.54 6.35 -15.11
CA GLU A 276 4.72 5.72 -15.69
C GLU A 276 5.57 6.74 -16.44
N VAL A 277 6.88 6.74 -16.18
CA VAL A 277 7.86 7.56 -16.88
C VAL A 277 8.37 6.83 -18.10
N LEU A 278 8.15 7.43 -19.26
CA LEU A 278 8.48 6.88 -20.57
C LEU A 278 9.44 7.81 -21.31
N VAL A 279 10.54 7.26 -21.81
CA VAL A 279 11.55 8.01 -22.54
C VAL A 279 11.12 8.33 -23.97
N ARG A 280 11.46 9.51 -24.48
CA ARG A 280 11.32 9.90 -25.89
C ARG A 280 12.60 10.60 -26.34
N TRP A 281 13.12 10.24 -27.50
CA TRP A 281 14.28 10.92 -28.10
C TRP A 281 13.79 11.85 -29.21
N ILE A 282 13.84 13.15 -28.93
CA ILE A 282 13.47 14.21 -29.87
C ILE A 282 14.76 14.74 -30.50
N ASP A 283 15.15 14.12 -31.61
CA ASP A 283 16.37 14.45 -32.32
C ASP A 283 16.16 15.61 -33.30
N PRO A 284 17.06 16.61 -33.35
CA PRO A 284 16.89 17.76 -34.24
C PRO A 284 17.04 17.42 -35.73
N GLU A 285 17.77 16.35 -36.09
CA GLU A 285 18.00 15.94 -37.48
C GLU A 285 17.00 14.86 -37.93
N ARG A 286 16.69 13.90 -37.04
CA ARG A 286 15.85 12.73 -37.35
C ARG A 286 14.42 12.80 -36.80
N GLY A 287 14.06 13.85 -36.07
CA GLY A 287 12.75 13.98 -35.43
C GLY A 287 12.57 13.02 -34.25
N VAL A 288 11.35 12.51 -34.07
CA VAL A 288 11.04 11.61 -32.94
C VAL A 288 11.56 10.20 -33.22
N ILE A 289 12.56 9.76 -32.46
CA ILE A 289 13.10 8.41 -32.54
C ILE A 289 12.38 7.52 -31.51
N SER A 290 11.78 6.42 -31.99
CA SER A 290 11.04 5.47 -31.15
C SER A 290 11.97 4.76 -30.15
N PRO A 291 11.55 4.59 -28.87
CA PRO A 291 12.25 3.77 -27.88
C PRO A 291 12.59 2.36 -28.37
N SER A 292 11.68 1.72 -29.12
CA SER A 292 11.90 0.39 -29.70
C SER A 292 13.08 0.32 -30.67
N ARG A 293 13.50 1.45 -31.25
CA ARG A 293 14.66 1.52 -32.15
C ARG A 293 15.97 1.77 -31.42
N PHE A 294 15.99 2.61 -30.39
CA PHE A 294 17.26 3.00 -29.74
C PHE A 294 17.56 2.22 -28.44
N ILE A 295 16.55 1.78 -27.67
CA ILE A 295 16.78 1.03 -26.42
C ILE A 295 17.58 -0.25 -26.69
N PRO A 296 17.24 -1.10 -27.69
CA PRO A 296 18.02 -2.31 -27.96
C PRO A 296 19.50 -2.02 -28.27
N ILE A 297 19.78 -0.91 -28.98
CA ILE A 297 21.14 -0.48 -29.27
C ILE A 297 21.88 -0.07 -27.99
N LEU A 298 21.23 0.68 -27.10
CA LEU A 298 21.84 1.08 -25.82
C LEU A 298 22.06 -0.12 -24.89
N GLU A 299 21.17 -1.11 -24.90
CA GLU A 299 21.36 -2.36 -24.16
C GLU A 299 22.52 -3.20 -24.71
N GLU A 300 22.64 -3.30 -26.03
CA GLU A 300 23.72 -4.04 -26.70
C GLU A 300 25.08 -3.41 -26.43
N THR A 301 25.14 -2.08 -26.44
CA THR A 301 26.37 -1.29 -26.26
C THR A 301 26.68 -0.97 -24.79
N GLY A 302 25.84 -1.38 -23.85
CA GLY A 302 26.00 -1.14 -22.41
C GLY A 302 25.78 0.32 -21.97
N GLN A 303 25.22 1.17 -22.84
CA GLN A 303 24.94 2.57 -22.53
C GLN A 303 23.59 2.79 -21.83
N ILE A 304 22.74 1.76 -21.75
CA ILE A 304 21.39 1.87 -21.18
C ILE A 304 21.39 2.32 -19.71
N TYR A 305 22.37 1.88 -18.91
CA TYR A 305 22.56 2.33 -17.53
C TYR A 305 22.64 3.85 -17.38
N LYS A 306 23.31 4.55 -18.31
CA LYS A 306 23.36 6.01 -18.30
C LYS A 306 22.00 6.64 -18.62
N MET A 307 21.23 6.02 -19.52
CA MET A 307 19.88 6.48 -19.88
C MET A 307 18.96 6.36 -18.67
N ASP A 308 18.95 5.20 -18.02
CA ASP A 308 18.01 4.90 -16.95
C ASP A 308 18.29 5.79 -15.72
N LEU A 309 19.55 6.04 -15.38
CA LEU A 309 19.93 7.03 -14.37
C LEU A 309 19.52 8.46 -14.74
N TYR A 310 19.67 8.86 -16.01
CA TYR A 310 19.23 10.17 -16.48
C TYR A 310 17.71 10.33 -16.38
N VAL A 311 16.95 9.31 -16.81
CA VAL A 311 15.48 9.29 -16.75
C VAL A 311 15.01 9.35 -15.28
N PHE A 312 15.63 8.57 -14.40
CA PHE A 312 15.34 8.62 -12.96
C PHE A 312 15.65 10.00 -12.37
N GLU A 313 16.77 10.62 -12.75
CA GLU A 313 17.11 11.97 -12.30
C GLU A 313 16.11 13.02 -12.79
N GLU A 314 15.68 12.97 -14.06
CA GLU A 314 14.66 13.88 -14.60
C GLU A 314 13.31 13.70 -13.91
N ALA A 315 12.92 12.47 -13.57
CA ALA A 315 11.72 12.20 -12.78
C ALA A 315 11.81 12.84 -11.38
N CYS A 316 12.96 12.71 -10.70
CA CYS A 316 13.19 13.34 -9.40
C CYS A 316 13.19 14.87 -9.47
N LYS A 317 13.79 15.46 -10.51
CA LYS A 317 13.74 16.90 -10.79
C LYS A 317 12.30 17.38 -11.00
N GLY A 318 11.52 16.65 -11.80
CA GLY A 318 10.12 16.94 -12.06
C GLY A 318 9.28 16.96 -10.78
N TYR A 319 9.48 15.96 -9.91
CA TYR A 319 8.85 15.90 -8.60
C TYR A 319 9.20 17.11 -7.72
N SER A 320 10.50 17.36 -7.53
CA SER A 320 11.00 18.44 -6.66
C SER A 320 10.54 19.84 -7.13
N SER A 321 10.53 20.08 -8.44
CA SER A 321 10.00 21.30 -9.03
C SER A 321 8.49 21.45 -8.79
N GLY A 322 7.73 20.36 -8.95
CA GLY A 322 6.29 20.33 -8.70
C GLY A 322 5.93 20.65 -7.26
N THR A 323 6.56 19.99 -6.29
CA THR A 323 6.28 20.21 -4.87
C THR A 323 6.65 21.62 -4.41
N ARG A 324 7.78 22.18 -4.87
CA ARG A 324 8.17 23.56 -4.58
C ARG A 324 7.19 24.60 -5.10
N THR A 325 6.45 24.28 -6.16
CA THR A 325 5.38 25.15 -6.71
C THR A 325 4.01 24.88 -6.10
N GLY A 326 3.94 24.07 -5.02
CA GLY A 326 2.70 23.71 -4.34
C GLY A 326 1.80 22.76 -5.13
N ARG A 327 2.33 22.10 -6.18
CA ARG A 327 1.56 21.15 -6.97
C ARG A 327 1.47 19.81 -6.24
N GLU A 328 0.28 19.26 -6.19
CA GLU A 328 0.09 17.87 -5.75
C GLU A 328 0.68 16.91 -6.78
N MET A 329 1.66 16.12 -6.34
CA MET A 329 2.34 15.13 -7.16
C MET A 329 1.85 13.73 -6.80
N VAL A 330 1.70 12.87 -7.82
CA VAL A 330 1.51 11.42 -7.63
C VAL A 330 2.87 10.73 -7.71
N PRO A 331 3.02 9.51 -7.18
CA PRO A 331 4.22 8.71 -7.44
C PRO A 331 4.38 8.48 -8.92
N VAL A 332 5.59 8.12 -9.29
CA VAL A 332 5.90 7.67 -10.64
C VAL A 332 6.58 6.31 -10.61
N SER A 333 6.54 5.61 -11.73
CA SER A 333 7.32 4.39 -11.95
C SER A 333 8.35 4.61 -13.06
N VAL A 334 9.53 4.00 -12.90
CA VAL A 334 10.65 4.12 -13.84
C VAL A 334 11.15 2.73 -14.17
N ASN A 335 11.25 2.45 -15.47
CA ASN A 335 11.78 1.21 -16.01
C ASN A 335 13.31 1.16 -15.87
N LEU A 336 13.83 0.03 -15.41
CA LEU A 336 15.25 -0.28 -15.42
C LEU A 336 15.52 -1.46 -16.34
N SER A 337 16.52 -1.33 -17.22
CA SER A 337 16.94 -2.44 -18.07
C SER A 337 17.55 -3.56 -17.24
N ARG A 338 17.33 -4.81 -17.68
CA ARG A 338 18.00 -5.99 -17.12
C ARG A 338 19.53 -5.88 -17.13
N LYS A 339 20.10 -5.06 -18.03
CA LYS A 339 21.55 -4.85 -18.14
C LYS A 339 22.10 -4.01 -17.00
N ASP A 340 21.27 -3.17 -16.38
CA ASP A 340 21.68 -2.32 -15.27
C ASP A 340 21.99 -3.12 -14.02
N PHE A 341 21.37 -4.30 -13.87
CA PHE A 341 21.62 -5.25 -12.78
C PHE A 341 23.01 -5.90 -12.83
N LEU A 342 23.80 -5.59 -13.86
CA LEU A 342 25.24 -5.92 -13.87
C LEU A 342 26.05 -4.96 -12.99
N HIS A 343 25.48 -3.81 -12.62
CA HIS A 343 26.10 -2.78 -11.78
C HIS A 343 25.62 -2.93 -10.33
N ASP A 344 26.47 -3.45 -9.46
CA ASP A 344 26.13 -3.76 -8.07
C ASP A 344 25.83 -2.49 -7.22
N ASP A 345 26.20 -1.29 -7.70
CA ASP A 345 26.00 0.01 -7.04
C ASP A 345 24.70 0.73 -7.45
N LEU A 346 23.92 0.17 -8.37
CA LEU A 346 22.72 0.81 -8.95
C LEU A 346 21.71 1.32 -7.89
N PRO A 347 21.30 0.53 -6.88
CA PRO A 347 20.36 1.01 -5.87
C PRO A 347 20.89 2.19 -5.05
N ASP A 348 22.19 2.20 -4.73
CA ASP A 348 22.80 3.31 -3.98
C ASP A 348 22.87 4.57 -4.84
N THR A 349 23.17 4.42 -6.13
CA THR A 349 23.26 5.54 -7.08
C THR A 349 21.87 6.16 -7.30
N ILE A 350 20.83 5.34 -7.44
CA ILE A 350 19.43 5.79 -7.45
C ILE A 350 19.04 6.51 -6.15
N ASP A 351 19.41 5.97 -4.99
CA ASP A 351 19.10 6.59 -3.70
C ASP A 351 19.86 7.91 -3.49
N LYS A 352 21.11 8.02 -3.96
CA LYS A 352 21.85 9.29 -3.99
C LYS A 352 21.13 10.35 -4.82
N ILE A 353 20.62 9.99 -5.99
CA ILE A 353 19.84 10.92 -6.85
C ILE A 353 18.56 11.34 -6.14
N SER A 354 17.82 10.40 -5.56
CA SER A 354 16.59 10.70 -4.81
C SER A 354 16.84 11.67 -3.65
N ARG A 355 17.90 11.43 -2.85
CA ARG A 355 18.34 12.33 -1.77
C ARG A 355 18.72 13.72 -2.27
N LYS A 356 19.44 13.81 -3.40
CA LYS A 356 19.87 15.08 -3.99
C LYS A 356 18.70 16.03 -4.29
N TYR A 357 17.54 15.50 -4.67
CA TYR A 357 16.35 16.29 -4.98
C TYR A 357 15.27 16.29 -3.88
N GLY A 358 15.54 15.62 -2.75
CA GLY A 358 14.62 15.54 -1.61
C GLY A 358 13.34 14.75 -1.91
N VAL A 359 13.41 13.72 -2.77
CA VAL A 359 12.24 12.92 -3.15
C VAL A 359 12.04 11.79 -2.13
N PRO A 360 10.85 11.65 -1.50
CA PRO A 360 10.56 10.48 -0.68
C PRO A 360 10.50 9.22 -1.56
N ARG A 361 11.06 8.09 -1.11
CA ARG A 361 11.27 6.88 -1.94
C ARG A 361 9.97 6.30 -2.45
N GLU A 362 8.89 6.45 -1.69
CA GLU A 362 7.53 6.05 -2.06
C GLU A 362 6.96 6.77 -3.30
N PHE A 363 7.59 7.86 -3.75
CA PHE A 363 7.21 8.55 -4.98
C PHE A 363 7.88 8.00 -6.23
N THR A 364 8.80 7.03 -6.10
CA THR A 364 9.52 6.43 -7.22
C THR A 364 9.46 4.91 -7.10
N ASN A 365 8.71 4.26 -7.97
CA ASN A 365 8.63 2.80 -8.06
C ASN A 365 9.58 2.33 -9.17
N ILE A 366 10.22 1.18 -8.96
CA ILE A 366 11.17 0.59 -9.89
C ILE A 366 10.48 -0.52 -10.67
N GLU A 367 10.48 -0.46 -11.99
CA GLU A 367 9.93 -1.49 -12.87
C GLU A 367 11.05 -2.36 -13.46
N ILE A 368 10.84 -3.67 -13.46
CA ILE A 368 11.78 -4.67 -13.98
C ILE A 368 11.00 -5.64 -14.88
N THR A 369 11.42 -5.79 -16.14
CA THR A 369 10.77 -6.72 -17.07
C THR A 369 10.97 -8.19 -16.70
N GLU A 370 9.98 -9.04 -16.99
CA GLU A 370 10.07 -10.50 -16.76
C GLU A 370 11.32 -11.14 -17.40
N SER A 371 11.75 -10.62 -18.56
CA SER A 371 12.91 -11.14 -19.30
C SER A 371 14.25 -10.98 -18.57
N ALA A 372 14.31 -10.14 -17.52
CA ALA A 372 15.51 -9.93 -16.71
C ALA A 372 15.93 -11.19 -15.94
N PHE A 373 14.99 -12.09 -15.63
CA PHE A 373 15.18 -13.18 -14.67
C PHE A 373 15.70 -14.49 -15.28
N VAL A 374 15.96 -14.54 -16.59
CA VAL A 374 16.34 -15.78 -17.31
C VAL A 374 17.83 -16.14 -17.20
N LYS A 375 18.73 -15.17 -16.97
CA LYS A 375 20.20 -15.39 -17.07
C LYS A 375 21.04 -15.04 -15.82
N ASN A 376 20.53 -14.27 -14.85
CA ASN A 376 21.31 -13.76 -13.69
C ASN A 376 20.50 -13.77 -12.39
N ILE A 377 19.96 -14.94 -12.00
CA ILE A 377 19.00 -15.12 -10.91
C ILE A 377 19.51 -14.54 -9.57
N ASP A 378 20.71 -14.92 -9.14
CA ASP A 378 21.22 -14.56 -7.79
C ASP A 378 21.52 -13.05 -7.64
N LYS A 379 21.93 -12.38 -8.71
CA LYS A 379 22.25 -10.94 -8.66
C LYS A 379 21.01 -10.06 -8.59
N VAL A 380 19.95 -10.44 -9.32
CA VAL A 380 18.73 -9.64 -9.37
C VAL A 380 18.02 -9.66 -8.02
N ASP A 381 18.01 -10.81 -7.33
CA ASP A 381 17.43 -10.93 -5.98
C ASP A 381 18.07 -9.96 -4.98
N MET A 382 19.41 -9.96 -4.91
CA MET A 382 20.17 -9.06 -4.04
C MET A 382 19.84 -7.60 -4.29
N LEU A 383 19.65 -7.21 -5.56
CA LEU A 383 19.32 -5.84 -5.92
C LEU A 383 17.87 -5.47 -5.56
N ILE A 384 16.92 -6.40 -5.72
CA ILE A 384 15.53 -6.23 -5.28
C ILE A 384 15.46 -6.04 -3.76
N GLU A 385 16.11 -6.94 -3.00
CA GLU A 385 16.18 -6.82 -1.54
C GLU A 385 16.80 -5.49 -1.11
N ARG A 386 17.83 -5.04 -1.82
CA ARG A 386 18.48 -3.76 -1.55
C ARG A 386 17.57 -2.56 -1.84
N PHE A 387 16.79 -2.57 -2.92
CA PHE A 387 15.77 -1.55 -3.17
C PHE A 387 14.71 -1.53 -2.07
N HIS A 388 14.22 -2.69 -1.64
CA HIS A 388 13.27 -2.80 -0.53
C HIS A 388 13.85 -2.28 0.80
N HIS A 389 15.11 -2.61 1.11
CA HIS A 389 15.81 -2.09 2.28
C HIS A 389 15.96 -0.57 2.28
N LEU A 390 16.11 0.03 1.10
CA LEU A 390 16.15 1.49 0.92
C LEU A 390 14.75 2.14 0.95
N GLY A 391 13.68 1.34 0.91
CA GLY A 391 12.30 1.80 0.98
C GLY A 391 11.63 2.05 -0.38
N TYR A 392 12.23 1.58 -1.47
CA TYR A 392 11.61 1.56 -2.80
C TYR A 392 10.65 0.39 -2.93
N ARG A 393 9.69 0.51 -3.86
CA ARG A 393 8.86 -0.61 -4.31
C ARG A 393 9.37 -1.10 -5.65
N VAL A 394 9.29 -2.41 -5.85
CA VAL A 394 9.72 -3.07 -7.08
C VAL A 394 8.54 -3.75 -7.74
N TRP A 395 8.32 -3.42 -9.00
CA TRP A 395 7.21 -3.87 -9.84
C TRP A 395 7.76 -4.79 -10.92
N MET A 396 7.05 -5.87 -11.20
CA MET A 396 7.36 -6.72 -12.35
C MET A 396 6.58 -6.22 -13.55
N ASP A 397 7.29 -5.88 -14.62
CA ASP A 397 6.72 -5.45 -15.89
C ASP A 397 6.57 -6.61 -16.89
N ASP A 398 5.69 -6.44 -17.88
CA ASP A 398 5.39 -7.40 -18.96
C ASP A 398 4.98 -8.81 -18.47
N PHE A 399 4.30 -8.92 -17.33
CA PHE A 399 3.95 -10.22 -16.73
C PHE A 399 3.10 -11.08 -17.67
N GLY A 400 3.59 -12.29 -17.97
CA GLY A 400 2.91 -13.27 -18.82
C GLY A 400 3.33 -13.23 -20.29
N SER A 401 4.30 -12.38 -20.66
CA SER A 401 4.93 -12.39 -21.98
C SER A 401 6.07 -13.43 -22.11
N GLY A 402 6.60 -13.93 -20.98
CA GLY A 402 7.69 -14.91 -20.92
C GLY A 402 7.28 -16.34 -20.56
N TYR A 403 8.23 -17.27 -20.65
CA TYR A 403 8.00 -18.72 -20.48
C TYR A 403 8.00 -19.22 -19.01
N SER A 404 8.29 -18.38 -18.00
CA SER A 404 8.45 -18.85 -16.59
C SER A 404 7.99 -17.88 -15.49
N SER A 405 6.97 -17.06 -15.76
CA SER A 405 6.51 -16.00 -14.84
C SER A 405 6.15 -16.51 -13.43
N LEU A 406 5.63 -17.74 -13.29
CA LEU A 406 5.29 -18.33 -11.98
C LEU A 406 6.51 -18.72 -11.14
N GLY A 407 7.59 -19.17 -11.79
CA GLY A 407 8.83 -19.50 -11.10
C GLY A 407 9.49 -18.24 -10.52
N VAL A 408 9.41 -17.14 -11.27
CA VAL A 408 9.88 -15.82 -10.83
C VAL A 408 9.07 -15.34 -9.63
N LEU A 409 7.74 -15.34 -9.71
CA LEU A 409 6.90 -14.92 -8.57
C LEU A 409 7.11 -15.73 -7.28
N LYS A 410 7.52 -17.00 -7.40
CA LYS A 410 7.83 -17.84 -6.24
C LYS A 410 9.13 -17.42 -5.55
N ASN A 411 10.13 -17.03 -6.33
CA ASN A 411 11.50 -16.86 -5.83
C ASN A 411 11.83 -15.43 -5.45
N TYR A 412 11.11 -14.44 -5.95
CA TYR A 412 11.40 -13.02 -5.70
C TYR A 412 10.18 -12.30 -5.13
N SER A 413 10.46 -11.29 -4.31
CA SER A 413 9.43 -10.46 -3.69
C SER A 413 9.12 -9.26 -4.58
N PHE A 414 7.93 -9.19 -5.15
CA PHE A 414 7.43 -8.01 -5.88
C PHE A 414 6.28 -7.36 -5.14
N ASP A 415 6.21 -6.04 -5.21
CA ASP A 415 5.10 -5.27 -4.66
C ASP A 415 3.89 -5.25 -5.60
N GLU A 416 4.13 -5.31 -6.91
CA GLU A 416 3.12 -5.18 -7.96
C GLU A 416 3.51 -5.95 -9.23
N ILE A 417 2.52 -6.50 -9.92
CA ILE A 417 2.68 -7.06 -11.28
C ILE A 417 1.90 -6.24 -12.30
N LYS A 418 2.53 -5.95 -13.44
CA LYS A 418 1.93 -5.29 -14.60
C LYS A 418 1.54 -6.37 -15.61
N ILE A 419 0.24 -6.56 -15.80
CA ILE A 419 -0.34 -7.52 -16.75
C ILE A 419 -0.19 -6.92 -18.14
N ASP A 420 0.59 -7.60 -18.98
CA ASP A 420 0.94 -7.13 -20.33
C ASP A 420 -0.29 -6.85 -21.20
N MET A 421 -0.17 -5.84 -22.07
CA MET A 421 -1.25 -5.41 -22.95
C MET A 421 -1.72 -6.50 -23.93
N SER A 422 -0.90 -7.52 -24.24
CA SER A 422 -1.29 -8.59 -25.17
C SER A 422 -2.54 -9.35 -24.68
N PHE A 423 -2.74 -9.46 -23.36
CA PHE A 423 -3.94 -10.06 -22.78
C PHE A 423 -5.23 -9.28 -23.06
N LEU A 424 -5.13 -7.98 -23.39
CA LEU A 424 -6.29 -7.12 -23.68
C LEU A 424 -6.51 -6.87 -25.18
N ARG A 425 -5.54 -7.19 -26.05
CA ARG A 425 -5.68 -7.01 -27.52
C ARG A 425 -6.78 -7.89 -28.11
N GLU A 426 -6.84 -9.16 -27.72
CA GLU A 426 -7.88 -10.12 -28.12
C GLU A 426 -8.84 -10.40 -26.94
N PHE A 427 -9.74 -9.46 -26.67
CA PHE A 427 -10.57 -9.45 -25.45
C PHE A 427 -11.82 -10.38 -25.51
N ASP A 428 -11.57 -11.67 -25.71
CA ASP A 428 -12.56 -12.75 -25.76
C ASP A 428 -12.88 -13.38 -24.36
N GLU A 429 -13.57 -14.53 -24.32
CA GLU A 429 -13.87 -15.21 -23.05
C GLU A 429 -12.62 -15.84 -22.40
N LYS A 430 -11.66 -16.28 -23.23
CA LYS A 430 -10.44 -16.95 -22.78
C LYS A 430 -9.50 -15.96 -22.08
N SER A 431 -9.24 -14.82 -22.70
CA SER A 431 -8.48 -13.70 -22.11
C SER A 431 -9.08 -13.26 -20.77
N ARG A 432 -10.40 -13.08 -20.70
CA ARG A 432 -11.11 -12.77 -19.44
C ARG A 432 -10.86 -13.81 -18.35
N LYS A 433 -10.93 -15.11 -18.66
CA LYS A 433 -10.63 -16.19 -17.69
C LYS A 433 -9.18 -16.18 -17.23
N ILE A 434 -8.23 -15.96 -18.15
CA ILE A 434 -6.80 -15.88 -17.83
C ILE A 434 -6.52 -14.68 -16.90
N ILE A 435 -6.96 -13.47 -17.27
CA ILE A 435 -6.77 -12.27 -16.45
C ILE A 435 -7.40 -12.43 -15.06
N THR A 436 -8.61 -12.99 -14.99
CA THR A 436 -9.28 -13.29 -13.71
C THR A 436 -8.42 -14.21 -12.83
N SER A 437 -7.79 -15.22 -13.44
CA SER A 437 -6.94 -16.18 -12.72
C SER A 437 -5.64 -15.52 -12.23
N ILE A 438 -5.03 -14.66 -13.05
CA ILE A 438 -3.84 -13.86 -12.68
C ILE A 438 -4.17 -12.95 -11.48
N VAL A 439 -5.29 -12.21 -11.55
CA VAL A 439 -5.70 -11.31 -10.46
C VAL A 439 -5.96 -12.08 -9.16
N ARG A 440 -6.64 -13.24 -9.23
CA ARG A 440 -6.85 -14.11 -8.05
C ARG A 440 -5.53 -14.57 -7.44
N MET A 441 -4.62 -15.06 -8.29
CA MET A 441 -3.32 -15.54 -7.85
C MET A 441 -2.50 -14.43 -7.19
N ALA A 442 -2.38 -13.27 -7.82
CA ALA A 442 -1.62 -12.13 -7.29
C ALA A 442 -2.15 -11.71 -5.91
N LYS A 443 -3.48 -11.63 -5.74
CA LYS A 443 -4.11 -11.35 -4.45
C LYS A 443 -3.81 -12.41 -3.39
N ALA A 444 -3.86 -13.69 -3.74
CA ALA A 444 -3.52 -14.77 -2.82
C ALA A 444 -2.05 -14.72 -2.37
N LEU A 445 -1.15 -14.20 -3.21
CA LEU A 445 0.26 -13.97 -2.90
C LEU A 445 0.51 -12.63 -2.18
N GLY A 446 -0.51 -11.78 -2.04
CA GLY A 446 -0.38 -10.45 -1.44
C GLY A 446 0.27 -9.39 -2.36
N ILE A 447 0.32 -9.65 -3.67
CA ILE A 447 0.94 -8.81 -4.70
C ILE A 447 -0.14 -7.93 -5.36
N SER A 448 0.14 -6.63 -5.54
CA SER A 448 -0.77 -5.71 -6.23
C SER A 448 -0.80 -5.96 -7.74
N THR A 449 -1.85 -5.50 -8.43
CA THR A 449 -2.04 -5.73 -9.87
C THR A 449 -2.29 -4.43 -10.62
N LEU A 450 -1.59 -4.25 -11.73
CA LEU A 450 -1.80 -3.20 -12.72
C LEU A 450 -2.08 -3.87 -14.06
N ALA A 451 -3.15 -3.49 -14.77
CA ALA A 451 -3.38 -3.95 -16.14
C ALA A 451 -3.05 -2.85 -17.15
N GLU A 452 -2.25 -3.20 -18.15
CA GLU A 452 -1.80 -2.28 -19.19
C GLU A 452 -2.62 -2.39 -20.47
N GLY A 453 -2.57 -1.36 -21.31
CA GLY A 453 -3.23 -1.38 -22.61
C GLY A 453 -4.77 -1.29 -22.54
N VAL A 454 -5.33 -0.65 -21.51
CA VAL A 454 -6.78 -0.40 -21.42
C VAL A 454 -7.18 0.69 -22.41
N GLU A 455 -7.94 0.32 -23.44
CA GLU A 455 -8.36 1.21 -24.53
C GLU A 455 -9.87 1.48 -24.53
N THR A 456 -10.68 0.56 -23.98
CA THR A 456 -12.15 0.66 -24.00
C THR A 456 -12.78 0.68 -22.61
N GLU A 457 -13.99 1.23 -22.52
CA GLU A 457 -14.78 1.21 -21.28
C GLU A 457 -15.15 -0.22 -20.87
N GLU A 458 -15.37 -1.12 -21.84
CA GLU A 458 -15.68 -2.53 -21.57
C GLU A 458 -14.54 -3.23 -20.81
N GLN A 459 -13.29 -3.05 -21.28
CA GLN A 459 -12.09 -3.57 -20.60
C GLN A 459 -11.99 -3.02 -19.18
N TYR A 460 -12.19 -1.71 -19.00
CA TYR A 460 -12.20 -1.06 -17.69
C TYR A 460 -13.26 -1.68 -16.75
N LEU A 461 -14.50 -1.81 -17.20
CA LEU A 461 -15.60 -2.34 -16.38
C LEU A 461 -15.34 -3.80 -15.99
N PHE A 462 -14.77 -4.60 -16.89
CA PHE A 462 -14.35 -5.96 -16.57
C PHE A 462 -13.22 -6.00 -15.52
N LEU A 463 -12.15 -5.22 -15.70
CA LEU A 463 -11.04 -5.15 -14.75
C LEU A 463 -11.50 -4.67 -13.37
N ARG A 464 -12.44 -3.72 -13.32
CA ARG A 464 -13.12 -3.29 -12.10
C ARG A 464 -13.92 -4.43 -11.47
N LYS A 465 -14.70 -5.18 -12.25
CA LYS A 465 -15.50 -6.30 -11.76
C LYS A 465 -14.65 -7.37 -11.08
N ILE A 466 -13.51 -7.73 -11.67
CA ILE A 466 -12.61 -8.76 -11.10
C ILE A 466 -11.70 -8.21 -9.99
N GLY A 467 -11.75 -6.91 -9.73
CA GLY A 467 -10.98 -6.26 -8.67
C GLY A 467 -9.49 -6.10 -8.98
N CYS A 468 -9.11 -5.90 -10.24
CA CYS A 468 -7.76 -5.46 -10.61
C CYS A 468 -7.47 -4.10 -9.97
N GLU A 469 -6.31 -3.91 -9.31
CA GLU A 469 -6.08 -2.77 -8.43
C GLU A 469 -5.89 -1.45 -9.18
N LYS A 470 -5.06 -1.47 -10.23
CA LYS A 470 -4.76 -0.31 -11.08
C LYS A 470 -4.90 -0.64 -12.55
N ILE A 471 -5.02 0.40 -13.36
CA ILE A 471 -5.17 0.31 -14.80
C ILE A 471 -4.42 1.44 -15.49
N GLN A 472 -3.88 1.13 -16.66
CA GLN A 472 -3.16 2.07 -17.51
C GLN A 472 -3.53 1.82 -18.97
N GLY A 473 -3.67 2.90 -19.75
CA GLY A 473 -3.92 2.81 -21.19
C GLY A 473 -4.55 4.06 -21.77
N TYR A 474 -4.74 4.04 -23.09
CA TYR A 474 -5.23 5.21 -23.85
C TYR A 474 -6.66 5.63 -23.50
N TYR A 475 -7.44 4.74 -22.87
CA TYR A 475 -8.74 5.11 -22.32
C TYR A 475 -8.64 6.27 -21.31
N PHE A 476 -7.57 6.32 -20.51
CA PHE A 476 -7.36 7.35 -19.48
C PHE A 476 -6.46 8.49 -19.95
N GLY A 477 -5.38 8.19 -20.68
CA GLY A 477 -4.45 9.20 -21.18
C GLY A 477 -3.32 8.58 -21.99
N ARG A 478 -2.79 9.37 -22.93
CA ARG A 478 -1.58 9.00 -23.67
C ARG A 478 -0.34 9.53 -22.93
N PRO A 479 0.84 8.92 -23.10
CA PRO A 479 2.08 9.51 -22.60
C PRO A 479 2.27 10.94 -23.11
N ARG A 480 2.52 11.89 -22.21
CA ARG A 480 2.74 13.31 -22.53
C ARG A 480 3.78 13.95 -21.61
N PRO A 481 4.41 15.08 -21.98
CA PRO A 481 5.23 15.86 -21.05
C PRO A 481 4.43 16.22 -19.78
N LEU A 482 5.13 16.43 -18.66
CA LEU A 482 4.50 16.58 -17.34
C LEU A 482 3.37 17.62 -17.32
N ASP A 483 3.63 18.84 -17.77
CA ASP A 483 2.64 19.93 -17.74
C ASP A 483 1.42 19.63 -18.61
N GLU A 484 1.63 19.10 -19.82
CA GLU A 484 0.54 18.68 -20.72
C GLU A 484 -0.27 17.51 -20.15
N SER A 485 0.39 16.56 -19.48
CA SER A 485 -0.27 15.44 -18.82
C SER A 485 -1.19 15.96 -17.70
N LEU A 486 -0.71 16.90 -16.89
CA LEU A 486 -1.50 17.53 -15.84
C LEU A 486 -2.71 18.30 -16.37
N GLU A 487 -2.58 19.00 -17.50
CA GLU A 487 -3.69 19.68 -18.17
C GLU A 487 -4.71 18.68 -18.73
N GLN A 488 -4.24 17.61 -19.37
CA GLN A 488 -5.11 16.55 -19.89
C GLN A 488 -5.95 15.91 -18.78
N LEU A 489 -5.35 15.62 -17.62
CA LEU A 489 -6.06 15.05 -16.47
C LEU A 489 -7.20 15.96 -16.00
N LYS A 490 -6.95 17.28 -15.93
CA LYS A 490 -7.99 18.28 -15.60
C LYS A 490 -9.11 18.29 -16.63
N HIS A 491 -8.79 18.32 -17.93
CA HIS A 491 -9.79 18.29 -19.00
C HIS A 491 -10.66 17.03 -19.00
N ARG A 492 -10.10 15.89 -18.57
CA ARG A 492 -10.82 14.61 -18.48
C ARG A 492 -11.57 14.41 -17.16
N GLY A 493 -11.48 15.36 -16.22
CA GLY A 493 -12.09 15.25 -14.89
C GLY A 493 -11.49 14.12 -14.03
N LEU A 494 -10.24 13.72 -14.29
CA LEU A 494 -9.54 12.71 -13.51
C LEU A 494 -8.83 13.39 -12.34
N ALA A 495 -9.40 13.26 -11.15
CA ALA A 495 -8.78 13.74 -9.92
C ALA A 495 -7.53 12.93 -9.58
N LYS A 496 -6.53 13.57 -8.96
CA LYS A 496 -5.37 12.88 -8.41
C LYS A 496 -5.72 12.29 -7.05
N GLU A 497 -5.15 11.12 -6.76
CA GLU A 497 -5.20 10.51 -5.43
C GLU A 497 -4.21 11.24 -4.51
N PRO A 498 -4.68 11.94 -3.46
CA PRO A 498 -3.77 12.60 -2.52
C PRO A 498 -2.96 11.55 -1.75
N ALA A 499 -1.72 11.89 -1.40
CA ALA A 499 -0.79 10.94 -0.77
C ALA A 499 -1.35 10.27 0.49
N LYS A 500 -2.06 11.02 1.35
CA LYS A 500 -2.69 10.50 2.57
C LYS A 500 -3.73 9.39 2.35
N TRP A 501 -4.34 9.31 1.16
CA TRP A 501 -5.37 8.31 0.86
C TRP A 501 -4.83 7.02 0.25
N ARG A 502 -3.53 6.96 -0.08
CA ARG A 502 -2.95 5.82 -0.80
C ARG A 502 -3.11 4.51 -0.04
N ASN A 503 -2.80 4.49 1.25
CA ASN A 503 -2.93 3.28 2.07
C ASN A 503 -4.38 2.85 2.24
N TYR A 504 -5.29 3.82 2.42
CA TYR A 504 -6.73 3.59 2.52
C TYR A 504 -7.24 2.84 1.28
N PHE A 505 -6.91 3.37 0.10
CA PHE A 505 -7.34 2.75 -1.15
C PHE A 505 -6.53 1.52 -1.56
N SER A 506 -5.27 1.38 -1.14
CA SER A 506 -4.52 0.13 -1.33
C SER A 506 -5.09 -1.01 -0.48
N LYS A 507 -5.57 -0.74 0.74
CA LYS A 507 -6.30 -1.73 1.53
C LYS A 507 -7.63 -2.12 0.87
N MET A 508 -8.34 -1.15 0.27
CA MET A 508 -9.54 -1.43 -0.53
C MET A 508 -9.24 -2.40 -1.67
N SER A 509 -8.17 -2.17 -2.42
CA SER A 509 -7.82 -3.01 -3.58
C SER A 509 -7.46 -4.45 -3.21
N ARG A 510 -7.05 -4.69 -1.96
CA ARG A 510 -6.78 -6.04 -1.41
C ARG A 510 -8.04 -6.83 -1.08
N ILE A 511 -9.23 -6.21 -1.11
CA ILE A 511 -10.50 -6.93 -0.94
C ILE A 511 -10.64 -7.98 -2.06
N ASP A 512 -11.11 -9.17 -1.69
CA ASP A 512 -11.46 -10.20 -2.67
C ASP A 512 -12.84 -9.92 -3.27
N TYR A 513 -12.83 -9.32 -4.46
CA TYR A 513 -14.03 -9.02 -5.24
C TYR A 513 -14.59 -10.24 -5.98
N LEU A 514 -13.83 -11.34 -6.06
CA LEU A 514 -14.17 -12.55 -6.81
C LEU A 514 -14.80 -13.62 -5.93
N THR A 515 -15.46 -13.20 -4.86
CA THR A 515 -16.13 -14.02 -3.87
C THR A 515 -17.55 -14.41 -4.29
N ASP A 516 -17.98 -15.60 -3.88
CA ASP A 516 -19.35 -16.11 -4.04
C ASP A 516 -20.30 -15.61 -2.93
N LYS A 517 -19.83 -14.72 -2.04
CA LYS A 517 -20.65 -14.08 -1.01
C LYS A 517 -21.24 -12.77 -1.52
N PRO A 518 -22.43 -12.33 -1.08
CA PRO A 518 -22.97 -11.01 -1.41
C PRO A 518 -22.07 -9.95 -0.79
N LEU A 519 -21.28 -9.25 -1.60
CA LEU A 519 -20.27 -8.29 -1.15
C LEU A 519 -20.62 -6.90 -1.65
N CYS A 520 -20.63 -5.95 -0.72
CA CYS A 520 -20.64 -4.52 -0.98
C CYS A 520 -19.46 -3.84 -0.26
N VAL A 521 -18.82 -2.87 -0.92
CA VAL A 521 -17.76 -2.05 -0.34
C VAL A 521 -18.27 -0.63 -0.18
N VAL A 522 -18.18 -0.11 1.03
CA VAL A 522 -18.78 1.18 1.43
C VAL A 522 -17.69 2.10 1.97
N ASP A 523 -17.63 3.33 1.47
CA ASP A 523 -16.85 4.44 2.05
C ASP A 523 -17.77 5.30 2.92
N ASP A 524 -17.52 5.30 4.22
CA ASP A 524 -18.30 6.03 5.20
C ASP A 524 -17.56 7.28 5.67
N ASP A 525 -17.97 8.46 5.21
CA ASP A 525 -17.32 9.74 5.51
C ASP A 525 -17.72 10.34 6.89
N GLY A 526 -18.60 9.66 7.63
CA GLY A 526 -19.19 10.16 8.89
C GLY A 526 -20.61 10.69 8.76
N GLU A 527 -20.99 11.13 7.57
CA GLU A 527 -22.35 11.61 7.28
C GLU A 527 -23.08 10.64 6.35
N LYS A 528 -22.41 10.19 5.30
CA LYS A 528 -22.95 9.36 4.23
C LYS A 528 -22.19 8.05 4.09
N LEU A 529 -22.94 7.03 3.74
CA LEU A 529 -22.46 5.71 3.35
C LEU A 529 -22.41 5.66 1.82
N ASN A 530 -21.23 5.88 1.23
CA ASN A 530 -21.03 5.90 -0.22
C ASN A 530 -20.70 4.49 -0.73
N LEU A 531 -21.44 3.98 -1.70
CA LEU A 531 -21.26 2.62 -2.22
C LEU A 531 -20.22 2.61 -3.35
N ILE A 532 -19.01 2.11 -3.06
CA ILE A 532 -17.92 2.01 -4.05
C ILE A 532 -18.16 0.85 -5.03
N PHE A 533 -18.59 -0.29 -4.51
CA PHE A 533 -18.74 -1.53 -5.27
C PHE A 533 -19.83 -2.41 -4.66
N ALA A 534 -20.54 -3.16 -5.50
CA ALA A 534 -21.31 -4.32 -5.09
C ALA A 534 -21.25 -5.40 -6.17
N ASN A 535 -21.10 -6.66 -5.78
CA ASN A 535 -21.14 -7.77 -6.73
C ASN A 535 -22.60 -8.12 -7.11
N GLN A 536 -22.74 -8.95 -8.14
CA GLN A 536 -24.05 -9.29 -8.68
C GLN A 536 -24.95 -9.98 -7.65
N ILE A 537 -24.38 -10.84 -6.79
CA ILE A 537 -25.10 -11.56 -5.73
C ILE A 537 -25.74 -10.58 -4.75
N TYR A 538 -25.01 -9.54 -4.31
CA TYR A 538 -25.55 -8.49 -3.45
C TYR A 538 -26.69 -7.72 -4.12
N ILE A 539 -26.54 -7.42 -5.42
CA ILE A 539 -27.56 -6.71 -6.20
C ILE A 539 -28.83 -7.55 -6.38
N ASP A 540 -28.70 -8.85 -6.61
CA ASP A 540 -29.85 -9.74 -6.82
C ASP A 540 -30.69 -9.88 -5.55
N ILE A 541 -30.05 -9.96 -4.38
CA ILE A 541 -30.75 -9.92 -3.08
C ILE A 541 -31.52 -8.59 -2.91
N LEU A 542 -30.91 -7.46 -3.28
CA LEU A 542 -31.60 -6.16 -3.20
C LEU A 542 -32.80 -6.06 -4.15
N ARG A 543 -32.73 -6.69 -5.34
CA ARG A 543 -33.84 -6.70 -6.30
C ARG A 543 -35.04 -7.48 -5.80
N GLU A 544 -34.80 -8.58 -5.10
CA GLU A 544 -35.84 -9.35 -4.42
C GLU A 544 -36.55 -8.52 -3.34
N ASP A 545 -35.87 -7.53 -2.72
CA ASP A 545 -36.45 -6.54 -1.80
C ASP A 545 -36.98 -5.26 -2.49
N ASN A 546 -37.33 -5.34 -3.79
CA ASN A 546 -37.87 -4.23 -4.60
C ASN A 546 -36.95 -3.00 -4.74
N VAL A 547 -35.63 -3.17 -4.61
CA VAL A 547 -34.66 -2.08 -4.84
C VAL A 547 -34.22 -2.10 -6.31
N ALA A 548 -34.61 -1.07 -7.06
CA ALA A 548 -34.43 -1.03 -8.52
C ALA A 548 -32.97 -0.89 -8.97
N SER A 549 -32.12 -0.23 -8.20
CA SER A 549 -30.71 -0.02 -8.54
C SER A 549 -29.82 0.23 -7.31
N LEU A 550 -28.50 0.10 -7.49
CA LEU A 550 -27.55 0.43 -6.43
C LEU A 550 -27.63 1.91 -6.00
N LYS A 551 -27.94 2.82 -6.94
CA LYS A 551 -28.12 4.24 -6.66
C LYS A 551 -29.37 4.49 -5.83
N ASP A 552 -30.44 3.73 -6.07
CA ASP A 552 -31.65 3.81 -5.25
C ASP A 552 -31.39 3.27 -3.84
N TRP A 553 -30.58 2.21 -3.73
CA TRP A 553 -30.13 1.70 -2.43
C TRP A 553 -29.30 2.74 -1.67
N GLU A 554 -28.29 3.32 -2.32
CA GLU A 554 -27.45 4.38 -1.75
C GLU A 554 -28.27 5.59 -1.30
N ARG A 555 -29.31 5.97 -2.07
CA ARG A 555 -30.25 7.01 -1.66
C ARG A 555 -31.01 6.60 -0.40
N LYS A 556 -31.54 5.38 -0.34
CA LYS A 556 -32.35 4.88 0.79
C LYS A 556 -31.54 4.82 2.09
N ILE A 557 -30.32 4.26 2.06
CA ILE A 557 -29.42 4.17 3.23
C ILE A 557 -28.92 5.55 3.71
N ASN A 558 -29.04 6.60 2.89
CA ASN A 558 -28.62 7.96 3.23
C ASN A 558 -29.81 8.94 3.38
N THR A 559 -31.06 8.48 3.32
CA THR A 559 -32.23 9.34 3.49
C THR A 559 -32.55 9.49 4.97
N LEU A 560 -32.33 10.70 5.51
CA LEU A 560 -32.61 11.03 6.91
C LEU A 560 -34.06 10.71 7.30
N GLY A 561 -34.22 9.90 8.35
CA GLY A 561 -35.53 9.46 8.85
C GLY A 561 -36.09 8.18 8.23
N ASP A 562 -35.47 7.65 7.17
CA ASP A 562 -35.80 6.30 6.67
C ASP A 562 -35.34 5.24 7.69
N PRO A 563 -36.16 4.23 8.03
CA PRO A 563 -35.77 3.17 8.96
C PRO A 563 -34.47 2.45 8.55
N ILE A 564 -34.24 2.27 7.24
CA ILE A 564 -33.01 1.66 6.71
C ILE A 564 -31.81 2.56 6.98
N HIS A 565 -31.92 3.87 6.74
CA HIS A 565 -30.85 4.81 7.07
C HIS A 565 -30.52 4.79 8.56
N ILE A 566 -31.54 4.86 9.43
CA ILE A 566 -31.34 4.84 10.89
C ILE A 566 -30.62 3.55 11.31
N PHE A 567 -31.03 2.41 10.74
CA PHE A 567 -30.42 1.11 11.04
C PHE A 567 -28.96 1.03 10.59
N HIS A 568 -28.67 1.33 9.32
CA HIS A 568 -27.32 1.24 8.77
C HIS A 568 -26.35 2.23 9.44
N ARG A 569 -26.81 3.45 9.72
CA ARG A 569 -26.03 4.46 10.43
C ARG A 569 -25.74 4.03 11.86
N HIS A 570 -26.73 3.52 12.58
CA HIS A 570 -26.55 2.99 13.93
C HIS A 570 -25.58 1.80 13.97
N PHE A 571 -25.71 0.86 13.03
CA PHE A 571 -24.81 -0.27 12.91
C PHE A 571 -23.37 0.19 12.67
N ALA A 572 -23.15 1.15 11.77
CA ALA A 572 -21.83 1.72 11.54
C ALA A 572 -21.27 2.41 12.80
N ASP A 573 -22.05 3.30 13.44
CA ASP A 573 -21.56 4.14 14.55
C ASP A 573 -21.37 3.40 15.87
N GLN A 574 -22.23 2.43 16.17
CA GLN A 574 -22.20 1.72 17.44
C GLN A 574 -21.45 0.40 17.37
N GLN A 575 -21.43 -0.25 16.20
CA GLN A 575 -20.80 -1.56 16.05
C GLN A 575 -19.52 -1.44 15.23
N LEU A 576 -19.57 -1.05 13.95
CA LEU A 576 -18.39 -1.09 13.10
C LEU A 576 -17.26 -0.16 13.55
N ARG A 577 -17.57 1.08 13.96
CA ARG A 577 -16.56 2.06 14.38
C ARG A 577 -15.96 1.79 15.75
N LYS A 578 -16.71 1.13 16.63
CA LYS A 578 -16.34 0.95 18.05
C LYS A 578 -15.84 -0.45 18.39
N LEU A 579 -16.35 -1.46 17.70
CA LEU A 579 -16.04 -2.87 17.97
C LEU A 579 -14.99 -3.38 16.99
N LYS A 580 -14.15 -4.31 17.46
CA LYS A 580 -13.13 -4.95 16.62
C LYS A 580 -13.69 -6.18 15.93
N GLY A 581 -13.25 -6.40 14.69
CA GLY A 581 -13.62 -7.59 13.90
C GLY A 581 -14.99 -7.50 13.25
N PRO A 582 -15.43 -8.58 12.57
CA PRO A 582 -16.71 -8.62 11.88
C PRO A 582 -17.89 -8.48 12.83
N GLN A 583 -18.80 -7.56 12.51
CA GLN A 583 -20.04 -7.33 13.26
C GLN A 583 -21.23 -7.86 12.46
N ILE A 584 -22.23 -8.38 13.17
CA ILE A 584 -23.43 -8.98 12.57
C ILE A 584 -24.65 -8.42 13.29
N THR A 585 -25.65 -8.03 12.51
CA THR A 585 -26.95 -7.59 13.00
C THR A 585 -28.06 -8.06 12.06
N ALA A 586 -29.33 -7.91 12.44
CA ALA A 586 -30.47 -8.20 11.57
C ALA A 586 -31.51 -7.09 11.65
N TYR A 587 -32.19 -6.80 10.54
CA TYR A 587 -33.30 -5.85 10.47
C TYR A 587 -34.49 -6.43 9.72
N PRO A 588 -35.72 -6.01 10.05
CA PRO A 588 -36.89 -6.37 9.26
C PRO A 588 -36.86 -5.65 7.90
N SER A 589 -37.09 -6.40 6.83
CA SER A 589 -37.23 -5.88 5.47
C SER A 589 -38.45 -6.51 4.82
N GLY A 590 -39.51 -5.72 4.62
CA GLY A 590 -40.78 -6.25 4.12
C GLY A 590 -41.37 -7.32 5.04
N ASP A 591 -41.46 -8.55 4.54
CA ASP A 591 -42.03 -9.74 5.19
C ASP A 591 -40.99 -10.71 5.77
N HIS A 592 -39.69 -10.38 5.69
CA HIS A 592 -38.59 -11.23 6.12
C HIS A 592 -37.55 -10.43 6.92
N TYR A 593 -36.55 -11.13 7.46
CA TYR A 593 -35.41 -10.51 8.13
C TYR A 593 -34.17 -10.55 7.23
N MET A 594 -33.48 -9.41 7.16
CA MET A 594 -32.20 -9.29 6.47
C MET A 594 -31.08 -9.27 7.52
N GLN A 595 -30.16 -10.22 7.45
CA GLN A 595 -28.94 -10.19 8.24
C GLN A 595 -27.89 -9.35 7.52
N LEU A 596 -27.34 -8.38 8.24
CA LEU A 596 -26.27 -7.50 7.79
C LEU A 596 -24.98 -7.88 8.52
N THR A 597 -23.93 -8.19 7.77
CA THR A 597 -22.58 -8.43 8.29
C THR A 597 -21.65 -7.35 7.78
N GLY A 598 -20.89 -6.69 8.64
CA GLY A 598 -19.97 -5.63 8.27
C GLY A 598 -18.58 -5.85 8.89
N SER A 599 -17.54 -5.35 8.23
CA SER A 599 -16.16 -5.38 8.76
C SER A 599 -15.40 -4.15 8.29
N VAL A 600 -14.61 -3.55 9.18
CA VAL A 600 -13.73 -2.42 8.85
C VAL A 600 -12.48 -2.92 8.15
N VAL A 601 -12.21 -2.40 6.96
CA VAL A 601 -11.04 -2.71 6.15
C VAL A 601 -9.94 -1.68 6.37
N ALA A 602 -10.29 -0.40 6.34
CA ALA A 602 -9.37 0.71 6.47
C ALA A 602 -10.06 1.89 7.16
N VAL A 603 -9.27 2.70 7.84
CA VAL A 603 -9.69 3.97 8.44
C VAL A 603 -8.64 5.00 8.04
N GLN A 604 -9.09 6.18 7.65
CA GLN A 604 -8.23 7.34 7.38
C GLN A 604 -9.03 8.59 7.74
N ASP A 605 -8.50 9.39 8.67
CA ASP A 605 -9.21 10.55 9.24
C ASP A 605 -10.59 10.10 9.79
N ASN A 606 -11.70 10.71 9.37
CA ASN A 606 -13.06 10.29 9.74
C ASN A 606 -13.73 9.34 8.73
N HIS A 607 -12.97 8.85 7.73
CA HIS A 607 -13.46 7.92 6.72
C HIS A 607 -13.19 6.47 7.10
N TYR A 608 -14.22 5.64 6.97
CA TYR A 608 -14.18 4.22 7.27
C TYR A 608 -14.57 3.40 6.03
N LEU A 609 -13.70 2.47 5.66
CA LEU A 609 -13.96 1.55 4.57
C LEU A 609 -14.54 0.27 5.13
N TYR A 610 -15.75 -0.09 4.73
CA TYR A 610 -16.40 -1.32 5.16
C TYR A 610 -16.54 -2.32 4.02
N THR A 611 -16.40 -3.60 4.34
CA THR A 611 -17.01 -4.68 3.57
C THR A 611 -18.31 -5.08 4.24
N VAL A 612 -19.39 -5.09 3.47
CA VAL A 612 -20.75 -5.35 3.93
C VAL A 612 -21.33 -6.54 3.15
N GLN A 613 -22.02 -7.43 3.85
CA GLN A 613 -22.73 -8.58 3.29
C GLN A 613 -24.16 -8.60 3.80
N ILE A 614 -25.10 -8.98 2.94
CA ILE A 614 -26.52 -9.13 3.27
C ILE A 614 -26.99 -10.55 2.94
N GLN A 615 -27.86 -11.12 3.78
CA GLN A 615 -28.49 -12.40 3.49
C GLN A 615 -29.87 -12.50 4.13
N TYR A 616 -30.78 -13.22 3.47
CA TYR A 616 -32.06 -13.58 4.04
C TYR A 616 -31.89 -14.51 5.24
N VAL A 617 -32.62 -14.23 6.31
CA VAL A 617 -32.78 -15.17 7.42
C VAL A 617 -34.13 -15.87 7.25
N THR A 618 -34.11 -17.07 6.67
CA THR A 618 -35.29 -17.93 6.64
C THR A 618 -35.44 -18.59 8.02
N LEU A 619 -36.37 -18.09 8.82
CA LEU A 619 -36.75 -18.72 10.07
C LEU A 619 -37.56 -19.98 9.75
N LYS A 620 -36.92 -21.16 9.78
CA LYS A 620 -37.66 -22.42 9.87
C LYS A 620 -38.26 -22.52 11.27
N VAL A 621 -39.44 -21.94 11.50
CA VAL A 621 -40.13 -22.10 12.78
C VAL A 621 -41.64 -22.07 12.57
N ASP A 622 -42.33 -23.03 13.19
CA ASP A 622 -43.78 -23.16 13.26
C ASP A 622 -44.50 -21.83 13.56
N ASP A 623 -45.73 -21.70 13.05
CA ASP A 623 -46.63 -20.53 13.06
C ASP A 623 -46.75 -19.76 14.39
N TYR A 624 -46.27 -20.33 15.51
CA TYR A 624 -46.28 -19.73 16.85
C TYR A 624 -45.23 -18.62 17.08
N GLN A 625 -44.20 -18.49 16.25
CA GLN A 625 -43.11 -17.50 16.43
C GLN A 625 -43.30 -16.20 15.66
N GLN A 626 -44.22 -16.16 14.68
CA GLN A 626 -44.51 -14.96 13.89
C GLN A 626 -45.19 -13.87 14.75
N ILE A 627 -46.11 -14.26 15.63
CA ILE A 627 -46.80 -13.36 16.59
C ILE A 627 -45.83 -12.82 17.67
N ARG A 628 -44.81 -13.61 18.03
CA ARG A 628 -43.86 -13.27 19.10
C ARG A 628 -42.81 -12.24 18.67
N MET A 629 -42.44 -12.25 17.38
CA MET A 629 -41.50 -11.30 16.77
C MET A 629 -42.07 -9.88 16.64
N GLU A 630 -43.37 -9.74 16.34
CA GLU A 630 -44.02 -8.43 16.32
C GLU A 630 -43.97 -7.76 17.70
N SER A 631 -44.20 -8.52 18.78
CA SER A 631 -44.09 -8.03 20.16
C SER A 631 -42.64 -7.79 20.62
N MET A 632 -41.67 -8.57 20.12
CA MET A 632 -40.23 -8.41 20.43
C MET A 632 -39.56 -7.26 19.68
N SER A 633 -40.13 -6.78 18.57
CA SER A 633 -39.56 -5.71 17.75
C SER A 633 -39.23 -4.45 18.57
N ASN A 634 -40.13 -4.03 19.46
CA ASN A 634 -39.94 -2.85 20.32
C ASN A 634 -38.91 -3.08 21.45
N LEU A 635 -38.82 -4.31 21.98
CA LEU A 635 -37.85 -4.68 23.02
C LEU A 635 -36.42 -4.84 22.47
N TYR A 636 -36.29 -5.31 21.22
CA TYR A 636 -35.01 -5.45 20.54
C TYR A 636 -34.24 -4.13 20.48
N TYR A 637 -34.94 -3.00 20.31
CA TYR A 637 -34.31 -1.67 20.28
C TYR A 637 -33.87 -1.15 21.66
N MET A 638 -34.47 -1.65 22.76
CA MET A 638 -34.22 -1.13 24.12
C MET A 638 -33.15 -1.90 24.89
N CYS A 639 -32.94 -3.17 24.59
CA CYS A 639 -32.06 -4.05 25.38
C CYS A 639 -30.63 -4.06 24.84
N ASN A 640 -29.62 -4.14 25.72
CA ASN A 640 -28.21 -4.24 25.33
C ASN A 640 -27.86 -5.66 24.90
N ASP A 641 -28.18 -6.65 25.75
CA ASP A 641 -27.99 -8.08 25.49
C ASP A 641 -29.30 -8.85 25.70
N ILE A 642 -29.53 -9.90 24.91
CA ILE A 642 -30.67 -10.81 25.02
C ILE A 642 -30.16 -12.24 24.78
N ALA A 643 -30.43 -13.14 25.71
CA ALA A 643 -30.08 -14.56 25.59
C ALA A 643 -31.18 -15.47 26.16
N ILE A 644 -31.33 -16.68 25.60
CA ILE A 644 -32.21 -17.74 26.12
C ILE A 644 -31.35 -18.81 26.78
N TYR A 645 -31.66 -19.12 28.03
CA TYR A 645 -31.07 -20.18 28.84
C TYR A 645 -31.99 -21.39 28.81
N ASP A 646 -31.50 -22.54 28.34
CA ASP A 646 -32.13 -23.85 28.50
C ASP A 646 -31.48 -24.56 29.69
N LEU A 647 -32.20 -24.56 30.81
CA LEU A 647 -31.78 -25.07 32.11
C LEU A 647 -31.87 -26.61 32.20
N GLU A 648 -32.61 -27.25 31.30
CA GLU A 648 -32.71 -28.70 31.21
C GLU A 648 -31.53 -29.29 30.45
N ASN A 649 -31.19 -28.70 29.31
CA ASN A 649 -30.08 -29.13 28.47
C ASN A 649 -28.75 -28.44 28.80
N ASN A 650 -28.76 -27.49 29.74
CA ASN A 650 -27.61 -26.68 30.15
C ASN A 650 -26.97 -25.94 28.96
N THR A 651 -27.80 -25.29 28.14
CA THR A 651 -27.35 -24.54 26.96
C THR A 651 -27.82 -23.09 26.94
N VAL A 652 -27.05 -22.19 26.31
CA VAL A 652 -27.42 -20.79 26.07
C VAL A 652 -27.45 -20.50 24.57
N GLU A 653 -28.49 -19.78 24.15
CA GLU A 653 -28.66 -19.22 22.81
C GLU A 653 -28.66 -17.68 22.88
N GLY A 654 -27.68 -17.04 22.26
CA GLY A 654 -27.57 -15.58 22.21
C GLY A 654 -28.39 -14.96 21.07
N ILE A 655 -29.31 -14.06 21.39
CA ILE A 655 -30.19 -13.35 20.43
C ILE A 655 -29.60 -11.98 20.07
N LYS A 656 -29.10 -11.24 21.07
CA LYS A 656 -28.50 -9.91 20.91
C LYS A 656 -27.35 -9.76 21.89
N SER A 657 -26.26 -9.14 21.48
CA SER A 657 -25.16 -8.80 22.38
C SER A 657 -24.55 -7.46 22.02
N SER A 658 -24.10 -6.75 23.04
CA SER A 658 -23.52 -5.42 23.02
C SER A 658 -22.00 -5.43 22.83
N LEU A 659 -21.35 -6.59 23.01
CA LEU A 659 -19.93 -6.82 22.73
C LEU A 659 -19.73 -8.12 21.96
N SER A 660 -18.88 -8.10 20.93
CA SER A 660 -18.68 -9.25 20.03
C SER A 660 -18.00 -10.45 20.68
N ASP A 661 -17.21 -10.25 21.74
CA ASP A 661 -16.48 -11.26 22.49
C ASP A 661 -17.20 -11.74 23.76
N GLN A 662 -18.36 -11.14 24.08
CA GLN A 662 -19.14 -11.57 25.22
C GLN A 662 -19.56 -13.03 25.08
N PRO A 663 -19.56 -13.78 26.18
CA PRO A 663 -19.89 -15.20 26.16
C PRO A 663 -21.36 -15.46 25.79
N MET A 664 -22.23 -14.44 25.82
CA MET A 664 -23.61 -14.48 25.31
C MET A 664 -23.76 -14.21 23.79
N GLY A 665 -22.67 -14.01 23.03
CA GLY A 665 -22.72 -13.59 21.62
C GLY A 665 -23.48 -14.51 20.65
N VAL A 666 -23.88 -13.95 19.50
CA VAL A 666 -24.76 -14.57 18.49
C VAL A 666 -24.03 -15.60 17.62
N GLY A 667 -24.61 -16.80 17.49
CA GLY A 667 -24.13 -17.87 16.59
C GLY A 667 -24.66 -19.27 16.98
N PHE A 668 -24.85 -20.15 16.00
CA PHE A 668 -25.49 -21.50 16.07
C PHE A 668 -24.85 -22.56 16.99
N LYS A 669 -23.99 -22.19 17.95
CA LYS A 669 -23.46 -23.15 18.93
C LYS A 669 -24.17 -22.97 20.27
N LEU A 670 -24.98 -23.94 20.66
CA LEU A 670 -25.42 -24.14 22.03
C LEU A 670 -24.18 -24.18 22.94
N ARG A 671 -24.05 -23.23 23.87
CA ARG A 671 -22.91 -23.12 24.80
C ARG A 671 -23.30 -23.58 26.19
N ASP A 672 -22.40 -24.27 26.90
CA ASP A 672 -22.58 -24.63 28.31
C ASP A 672 -22.87 -23.39 29.17
N VAL A 673 -23.97 -23.41 29.92
CA VAL A 673 -24.44 -22.22 30.67
C VAL A 673 -23.42 -21.79 31.72
N ASN A 674 -22.83 -22.74 32.45
CA ASN A 674 -21.86 -22.45 33.50
C ASN A 674 -20.60 -21.77 32.96
N SER A 675 -20.10 -22.24 31.82
CA SER A 675 -18.97 -21.64 31.11
C SER A 675 -19.27 -20.19 30.68
N VAL A 676 -20.48 -19.94 30.15
CA VAL A 676 -20.92 -18.59 29.74
C VAL A 676 -20.99 -17.65 30.94
N VAL A 677 -21.60 -18.09 32.04
CA VAL A 677 -21.73 -17.30 33.28
C VAL A 677 -20.37 -17.02 33.91
N ASN A 678 -19.49 -18.02 34.00
CA ASN A 678 -18.15 -17.86 34.56
C ASN A 678 -17.30 -16.89 33.74
N SER A 679 -17.32 -17.03 32.42
CA SER A 679 -16.61 -16.11 31.52
C SER A 679 -17.16 -14.68 31.63
N TRP A 680 -18.49 -14.51 31.74
CA TRP A 680 -19.10 -13.19 31.94
C TRP A 680 -18.65 -12.56 33.25
N THR A 681 -18.69 -13.34 34.32
CA THR A 681 -18.31 -12.92 35.68
C THR A 681 -16.85 -12.46 35.71
N MET A 682 -15.93 -13.24 35.15
CA MET A 682 -14.49 -12.96 35.25
C MET A 682 -14.04 -11.81 34.34
N ASN A 683 -14.57 -11.75 33.13
CA ASN A 683 -14.03 -10.88 32.09
C ASN A 683 -14.84 -9.59 31.86
N TYR A 684 -16.13 -9.59 32.19
CA TYR A 684 -17.03 -8.48 31.84
C TYR A 684 -17.66 -7.80 33.06
N CYS A 685 -17.73 -8.47 34.22
CA CYS A 685 -18.24 -7.89 35.45
C CYS A 685 -17.13 -7.18 36.25
N TYR A 686 -17.43 -5.99 36.77
CA TYR A 686 -16.53 -5.22 37.62
C TYR A 686 -16.10 -6.01 38.86
N LEU A 687 -14.81 -6.02 39.18
CA LEU A 687 -14.21 -6.94 40.17
C LEU A 687 -14.97 -7.00 41.53
N PRO A 688 -15.38 -5.88 42.16
CA PRO A 688 -16.22 -5.88 43.36
C PRO A 688 -17.61 -6.52 43.23
N ASP A 689 -18.19 -6.58 42.02
CA ASP A 689 -19.53 -7.10 41.78
C ASP A 689 -19.53 -8.61 41.44
N GLN A 690 -18.35 -9.19 41.12
CA GLN A 690 -18.21 -10.56 40.61
C GLN A 690 -18.79 -11.63 41.54
N LYS A 691 -18.54 -11.54 42.85
CA LYS A 691 -19.06 -12.52 43.82
C LYS A 691 -20.59 -12.51 43.86
N ARG A 692 -21.19 -11.31 43.91
CA ARG A 692 -22.65 -11.14 43.95
C ARG A 692 -23.29 -11.54 42.62
N PHE A 693 -22.60 -11.31 41.50
CA PHE A 693 -23.06 -11.71 40.17
C PHE A 693 -23.03 -13.24 40.00
N ALA A 694 -21.98 -13.91 40.46
CA ALA A 694 -21.90 -15.37 40.46
C ALA A 694 -23.02 -16.02 41.28
N GLU A 695 -23.34 -15.47 42.45
CA GLU A 695 -24.49 -15.91 43.27
C GLU A 695 -25.82 -15.63 42.57
N PHE A 696 -25.96 -14.49 41.87
CA PHE A 696 -27.16 -14.18 41.09
C PHE A 696 -27.37 -15.16 39.93
N MET A 697 -26.32 -15.48 39.19
CA MET A 697 -26.36 -16.38 38.03
C MET A 697 -26.18 -17.87 38.34
N ASP A 698 -26.16 -18.28 39.61
CA ASP A 698 -26.04 -19.70 39.99
C ASP A 698 -27.21 -20.53 39.44
N ILE A 699 -26.91 -21.34 38.44
CA ILE A 699 -27.87 -22.15 37.67
C ILE A 699 -28.50 -23.24 38.50
N SER A 700 -27.75 -23.83 39.44
CA SER A 700 -28.23 -24.94 40.28
C SER A 700 -29.42 -24.52 41.16
N THR A 701 -29.48 -23.24 41.51
CA THR A 701 -30.54 -22.64 42.32
C THR A 701 -31.47 -21.73 41.51
N LEU A 702 -31.16 -21.41 40.25
CA LEU A 702 -31.90 -20.44 39.43
C LEU A 702 -33.37 -20.85 39.21
N ARG A 703 -33.62 -22.12 38.88
CA ARG A 703 -34.99 -22.65 38.68
C ARG A 703 -35.83 -22.54 39.95
N ALA A 704 -35.29 -22.97 41.09
CA ALA A 704 -35.97 -22.89 42.39
C ALA A 704 -36.22 -21.42 42.80
N ARG A 705 -35.28 -20.52 42.52
CA ARG A 705 -35.42 -19.08 42.78
C ARG A 705 -36.48 -18.43 41.90
N LEU A 706 -36.62 -18.84 40.63
CA LEU A 706 -37.68 -18.34 39.74
C LEU A 706 -39.07 -18.83 40.17
N ILE A 707 -39.19 -20.10 40.59
CA ILE A 707 -40.46 -20.69 41.07
C ILE A 707 -40.92 -20.03 42.37
N ASN A 708 -40.00 -19.77 43.31
CA ASN A 708 -40.31 -19.26 44.64
C ASN A 708 -40.46 -17.72 44.68
N ASN A 709 -40.16 -17.01 43.60
CA ASN A 709 -40.29 -15.55 43.54
C ASN A 709 -41.73 -15.15 43.13
N LYS A 710 -42.35 -14.23 43.88
CA LYS A 710 -43.75 -13.80 43.68
C LYS A 710 -44.06 -13.31 42.26
N ASP A 711 -43.13 -12.56 41.67
CA ASP A 711 -43.27 -11.98 40.33
C ASP A 711 -42.64 -12.86 39.24
N ARG A 712 -42.24 -14.10 39.61
CA ARG A 712 -41.59 -15.11 38.76
C ARG A 712 -40.42 -14.56 37.94
N THR A 713 -39.76 -13.49 38.38
CA THR A 713 -38.72 -12.77 37.64
C THR A 713 -37.55 -12.47 38.57
N LEU A 714 -36.32 -12.63 38.10
CA LEU A 714 -35.12 -12.26 38.87
C LEU A 714 -34.49 -10.99 38.28
N THR A 715 -34.11 -10.07 39.16
CA THR A 715 -33.45 -8.81 38.80
C THR A 715 -32.17 -8.63 39.58
N GLY A 716 -31.15 -8.07 38.94
CA GLY A 716 -29.91 -7.71 39.60
C GLY A 716 -29.18 -6.60 38.86
N MET A 717 -28.65 -5.63 39.59
CA MET A 717 -27.83 -4.57 39.01
C MET A 717 -26.35 -4.87 39.20
N PHE A 718 -25.56 -4.80 38.13
CA PHE A 718 -24.13 -5.09 38.16
C PHE A 718 -23.39 -4.14 37.23
N ARG A 719 -22.16 -3.76 37.60
CA ARG A 719 -21.33 -3.00 36.67
C ARG A 719 -20.69 -3.95 35.66
N SER A 720 -20.92 -3.68 34.39
CA SER A 720 -20.34 -4.44 33.27
C SER A 720 -19.54 -3.51 32.38
N ILE A 721 -18.46 -4.04 31.80
CA ILE A 721 -17.60 -3.30 30.88
C ILE A 721 -18.37 -2.99 29.58
N THR A 722 -18.25 -1.77 29.08
CA THR A 722 -18.85 -1.31 27.81
C THR A 722 -17.86 -1.47 26.66
N ALA A 723 -18.32 -1.23 25.44
CA ALA A 723 -17.47 -1.23 24.25
C ALA A 723 -16.35 -0.19 24.30
N SER A 724 -16.52 0.89 25.08
CA SER A 724 -15.50 1.91 25.31
C SER A 724 -14.48 1.53 26.40
N GLY A 725 -14.61 0.36 27.03
CA GLY A 725 -13.74 -0.08 28.12
C GLY A 725 -14.11 0.48 29.50
N GLU A 726 -15.25 1.17 29.62
CA GLU A 726 -15.74 1.74 30.89
C GLU A 726 -16.64 0.74 31.61
N TYR A 727 -16.63 0.72 32.95
CA TYR A 727 -17.62 -0.05 33.71
C TYR A 727 -18.86 0.81 33.98
N ARG A 728 -20.00 0.41 33.42
CA ARG A 728 -21.30 1.07 33.62
C ARG A 728 -22.30 0.15 34.29
N TRP A 729 -23.31 0.72 34.93
CA TRP A 729 -24.36 -0.06 35.59
C TRP A 729 -25.28 -0.69 34.55
N PHE A 730 -25.48 -1.99 34.63
CA PHE A 730 -26.46 -2.75 33.86
C PHE A 730 -27.47 -3.39 34.79
N LEU A 731 -28.73 -3.31 34.41
CA LEU A 731 -29.79 -4.13 34.96
C LEU A 731 -29.82 -5.45 34.20
N HIS A 732 -29.71 -6.55 34.93
CA HIS A 732 -29.91 -7.90 34.46
C HIS A 732 -31.31 -8.37 34.88
N LEU A 733 -32.10 -8.84 33.91
CA LEU A 733 -33.46 -9.32 34.09
C LEU A 733 -33.56 -10.75 33.55
N ILE A 734 -34.01 -11.69 34.40
CA ILE A 734 -34.20 -13.10 34.02
C ILE A 734 -35.66 -13.48 34.22
N VAL A 735 -36.32 -13.91 33.13
CA VAL A 735 -37.74 -14.25 33.10
C VAL A 735 -37.94 -15.68 32.58
N PRO A 736 -38.73 -16.54 33.24
CA PRO A 736 -38.95 -17.91 32.81
C PRO A 736 -39.90 -17.97 31.62
N VAL A 737 -39.67 -18.92 30.73
CA VAL A 737 -40.58 -19.20 29.62
C VAL A 737 -41.72 -20.09 30.13
N GLN A 738 -42.92 -19.53 30.29
CA GLN A 738 -44.02 -20.15 31.03
C GLN A 738 -44.48 -21.54 30.52
N ARG A 739 -44.31 -21.85 29.23
CA ARG A 739 -44.65 -23.17 28.63
C ARG A 739 -43.51 -24.19 28.67
N SER A 740 -42.44 -23.92 29.42
CA SER A 740 -41.28 -24.80 29.55
C SER A 740 -41.16 -25.50 30.91
N ASP A 741 -42.17 -25.43 31.80
CA ASP A 741 -42.06 -25.88 33.20
C ASP A 741 -40.84 -25.28 33.94
N PHE A 742 -40.51 -24.02 33.60
CA PHE A 742 -39.32 -23.30 34.09
C PHE A 742 -37.98 -23.93 33.65
N ASN A 743 -37.97 -24.78 32.62
CA ASN A 743 -36.75 -25.33 32.03
C ASN A 743 -36.07 -24.36 31.07
N ARG A 744 -36.73 -23.26 30.67
CA ARG A 744 -36.11 -22.19 29.88
C ARG A 744 -36.34 -20.82 30.51
N ALA A 745 -35.37 -19.92 30.35
CA ALA A 745 -35.45 -18.54 30.81
C ALA A 745 -34.83 -17.56 29.80
N VAL A 746 -35.38 -16.36 29.69
CA VAL A 746 -34.83 -15.25 28.89
C VAL A 746 -34.06 -14.33 29.82
N HIS A 747 -32.83 -14.02 29.48
CA HIS A 747 -31.97 -13.06 30.17
C HIS A 747 -31.79 -11.82 29.29
N VAL A 748 -32.04 -10.66 29.88
CA VAL A 748 -31.96 -9.37 29.22
C VAL A 748 -31.08 -8.44 30.04
N THR A 749 -30.23 -7.66 29.37
CA THR A 749 -29.45 -6.60 30.01
C THR A 749 -29.85 -5.22 29.48
N LEU A 750 -29.82 -4.22 30.36
CA LEU A 750 -30.19 -2.83 30.07
C LEU A 750 -29.19 -1.89 30.75
N GLU A 751 -28.53 -0.99 30.02
CA GLU A 751 -27.67 0.04 30.60
C GLU A 751 -28.51 1.04 31.43
N VAL A 752 -28.09 1.33 32.66
CA VAL A 752 -28.92 2.06 33.62
C VAL A 752 -28.93 3.56 33.33
N GLY A 753 -30.05 3.99 32.74
CA GLY A 753 -30.71 5.29 32.91
C GLY A 753 -32.22 5.14 33.24
N VAL A 754 -32.67 3.92 33.55
CA VAL A 754 -34.08 3.51 33.76
C VAL A 754 -34.31 3.22 35.25
N ASP A 755 -35.46 3.62 35.81
CA ASP A 755 -35.82 3.37 37.21
C ASP A 755 -36.67 2.12 37.43
N GLU A 756 -36.91 1.76 38.70
CA GLU A 756 -37.61 0.55 39.17
C GLU A 756 -38.96 0.27 38.47
N GLU A 757 -39.61 1.28 37.89
CA GLU A 757 -40.89 1.14 37.20
C GLU A 757 -40.74 0.73 35.73
N GLY A 758 -39.62 1.11 35.08
CA GLY A 758 -39.25 0.59 33.76
C GLY A 758 -38.86 -0.90 33.81
N ILE A 759 -38.31 -1.34 34.95
CA ILE A 759 -38.00 -2.75 35.24
C ILE A 759 -39.28 -3.59 35.27
N LYS A 760 -40.35 -3.08 35.91
CA LYS A 760 -41.66 -3.75 35.98
C LYS A 760 -42.35 -3.87 34.61
N LYS A 761 -42.15 -2.91 33.71
CA LYS A 761 -42.72 -2.95 32.35
C LYS A 761 -42.03 -3.95 31.43
N VAL A 762 -40.70 -4.07 31.48
CA VAL A 762 -39.97 -5.11 30.73
C VAL A 762 -40.33 -6.49 31.28
N ALA A 763 -40.47 -6.63 32.61
CA ALA A 763 -40.95 -7.85 33.23
C ALA A 763 -42.38 -8.23 32.81
N SER A 764 -43.32 -7.27 32.75
CA SER A 764 -44.70 -7.55 32.35
C SER A 764 -44.86 -7.86 30.85
N ALA A 765 -44.11 -7.16 29.99
CA ALA A 765 -44.11 -7.42 28.54
C ALA A 765 -43.55 -8.82 28.18
N LEU A 766 -42.77 -9.42 29.09
CA LEU A 766 -42.22 -10.77 28.94
C LEU A 766 -43.11 -11.84 29.60
N SER A 767 -44.20 -11.46 30.30
CA SER A 767 -44.94 -12.37 31.20
C SER A 767 -46.39 -12.74 30.80
N ASP A 768 -46.93 -12.37 29.64
CA ASP A 768 -48.32 -12.77 29.28
C ASP A 768 -48.37 -14.08 28.46
N GLY A 769 -49.30 -15.02 28.71
CA GLY A 769 -50.55 -14.81 29.43
C GLY A 769 -51.38 -16.03 29.84
N GLU A 770 -52.60 -15.65 30.24
CA GLU A 770 -53.76 -16.36 30.77
C GLU A 770 -53.78 -16.69 32.27
N SER A 771 -54.38 -15.77 33.04
CA SER A 771 -55.36 -16.19 34.03
C SER A 771 -56.66 -15.40 33.84
N ASP A 772 -57.67 -16.12 33.36
CA ASP A 772 -59.07 -15.72 33.35
C ASP A 772 -59.58 -15.48 34.78
N TYR A 773 -59.94 -14.23 35.10
CA TYR A 773 -61.14 -13.89 35.89
C TYR A 773 -61.56 -12.44 35.55
N LEU A 774 -62.40 -12.35 34.51
CA LEU A 774 -63.56 -11.47 34.36
C LEU A 774 -63.44 -9.96 34.69
N THR A 775 -63.44 -9.18 33.59
CA THR A 775 -64.07 -7.85 33.41
C THR A 775 -63.55 -6.67 34.23
N VAL A 776 -62.39 -6.12 33.85
CA VAL A 776 -62.16 -4.77 33.27
C VAL A 776 -60.67 -4.75 32.87
N GLY A 777 -60.39 -5.00 31.59
CA GLY A 777 -59.02 -5.15 31.10
C GLY A 777 -58.21 -3.86 31.17
N ILE A 778 -56.90 -4.00 31.44
CA ILE A 778 -55.92 -2.93 31.22
C ILE A 778 -55.87 -2.70 29.70
N THR A 779 -56.46 -1.59 29.24
CA THR A 779 -56.42 -1.20 27.82
C THR A 779 -55.10 -0.51 27.50
N ASP A 780 -54.75 -0.41 26.21
CA ASP A 780 -53.60 0.39 25.73
C ASP A 780 -53.63 1.83 26.28
N GLU A 781 -54.83 2.37 26.48
CA GLU A 781 -55.05 3.68 27.10
C GLU A 781 -54.66 3.72 28.58
N VAL A 782 -54.94 2.66 29.37
CA VAL A 782 -54.54 2.56 30.78
C VAL A 782 -53.02 2.35 30.91
N LEU A 783 -52.43 1.59 29.99
CA LEU A 783 -50.99 1.32 29.96
C LEU A 783 -50.20 2.58 29.54
N TRP A 784 -50.65 3.26 28.49
CA TRP A 784 -50.10 4.54 28.03
C TRP A 784 -50.21 5.63 29.09
N LYS A 785 -51.39 5.76 29.73
CA LYS A 785 -51.61 6.74 30.80
C LYS A 785 -50.68 6.50 31.98
N ASN A 786 -50.46 5.25 32.39
CA ASN A 786 -49.48 4.94 33.45
C ASN A 786 -48.02 5.12 33.00
N LEU A 787 -47.70 4.92 31.72
CA LEU A 787 -46.36 5.06 31.17
C LEU A 787 -45.91 6.51 31.11
N ILE A 788 -46.81 7.40 30.70
CA ILE A 788 -46.54 8.83 30.60
C ILE A 788 -46.65 9.53 31.95
N LEU A 789 -47.62 9.16 32.81
CA LEU A 789 -47.76 9.78 34.13
C LEU A 789 -46.52 9.57 35.01
N ASN A 790 -45.79 8.46 34.88
CA ASN A 790 -44.61 8.16 35.69
C ASN A 790 -43.26 8.41 34.98
N ALA A 791 -43.26 9.02 33.79
CA ALA A 791 -42.01 9.30 33.07
C ALA A 791 -41.17 10.38 33.79
N ARG A 792 -39.85 10.13 33.92
CA ARG A 792 -38.88 11.11 34.49
C ARG A 792 -38.69 12.35 33.61
N ARG A 793 -38.87 12.23 32.30
CA ARG A 793 -38.87 13.38 31.38
C ARG A 793 -40.20 14.10 31.43
N MET A 794 -40.15 15.43 31.28
CA MET A 794 -41.34 16.27 31.31
C MET A 794 -42.02 16.25 29.94
N TYR A 795 -42.97 15.33 29.78
CA TYR A 795 -43.82 15.22 28.59
C TYR A 795 -45.12 16.00 28.75
N PHE A 796 -45.61 16.54 27.64
CA PHE A 796 -46.95 17.09 27.48
C PHE A 796 -47.52 16.74 26.11
N TRP A 797 -48.85 16.66 26.00
CA TRP A 797 -49.52 16.50 24.72
C TRP A 797 -50.76 17.37 24.62
N LYS A 798 -51.02 17.86 23.41
CA LYS A 798 -52.05 18.84 23.08
C LYS A 798 -52.88 18.38 21.89
N ASP A 799 -54.10 18.89 21.79
CA ASP A 799 -54.95 18.73 20.60
C ASP A 799 -54.47 19.62 19.44
N ASP A 800 -55.16 19.52 18.30
CA ASP A 800 -54.95 20.34 17.10
C ASP A 800 -55.32 21.82 17.28
N GLN A 801 -55.86 22.20 18.45
CA GLN A 801 -56.11 23.59 18.87
C GLN A 801 -55.11 24.08 19.94
N ARG A 802 -54.00 23.35 20.15
CA ARG A 802 -52.94 23.65 21.15
C ARG A 802 -53.40 23.57 22.61
N ARG A 803 -54.54 22.93 22.89
CA ARG A 803 -55.02 22.75 24.26
C ARG A 803 -54.47 21.47 24.84
N PHE A 804 -53.98 21.54 26.09
CA PHE A 804 -53.44 20.35 26.74
C PHE A 804 -54.49 19.26 26.90
N LEU A 805 -54.15 18.06 26.42
CA LEU A 805 -54.90 16.83 26.66
C LEU A 805 -54.28 16.03 27.82
N GLY A 806 -53.04 16.33 28.18
CA GLY A 806 -52.41 15.85 29.41
C GLY A 806 -50.91 16.11 29.48
N ALA A 807 -50.32 15.76 30.62
CA ALA A 807 -48.90 15.88 30.88
C ALA A 807 -48.41 14.79 31.85
N SER A 808 -47.12 14.51 31.83
CA SER A 808 -46.45 13.61 32.80
C SER A 808 -46.47 14.20 34.22
N ARG A 809 -46.39 13.37 35.28
CA ARG A 809 -46.26 13.89 36.66
C ARG A 809 -45.01 14.75 36.85
N SER A 810 -43.93 14.41 36.17
CA SER A 810 -42.69 15.20 36.20
C SER A 810 -42.89 16.61 35.65
N PHE A 811 -43.68 16.75 34.58
CA PHE A 811 -44.08 18.05 34.05
C PHE A 811 -44.96 18.82 35.05
N LEU A 812 -46.02 18.18 35.56
CA LEU A 812 -46.94 18.82 36.52
C LEU A 812 -46.20 19.30 37.79
N LYS A 813 -45.37 18.45 38.37
CA LYS A 813 -44.58 18.76 39.57
C LYS A 813 -43.59 19.89 39.32
N TYR A 814 -42.93 19.90 38.16
CA TYR A 814 -41.98 20.96 37.82
C TYR A 814 -42.67 22.32 37.78
N PHE A 815 -43.82 22.42 37.12
CA PHE A 815 -44.63 23.65 37.04
C PHE A 815 -45.51 23.93 38.26
N GLY A 816 -45.40 23.14 39.34
CA GLY A 816 -46.12 23.36 40.59
C GLY A 816 -47.62 23.01 40.56
N LEU A 817 -48.06 22.21 39.59
CA LEU A 817 -49.45 21.78 39.44
C LEU A 817 -49.73 20.51 40.27
N SER A 818 -50.87 20.47 40.96
CA SER A 818 -51.25 19.35 41.83
C SER A 818 -51.98 18.24 41.08
N SER A 819 -52.62 18.56 39.95
CA SER A 819 -53.31 17.60 39.07
C SER A 819 -53.30 18.05 37.61
N ASP A 820 -53.36 17.08 36.70
CA ASP A 820 -53.63 17.27 35.27
C ASP A 820 -54.94 18.03 34.98
N LYS A 821 -55.93 17.97 35.88
CA LYS A 821 -57.16 18.76 35.78
C LYS A 821 -56.93 20.27 35.72
N GLU A 822 -55.80 20.76 36.23
CA GLU A 822 -55.48 22.19 36.25
C GLU A 822 -54.97 22.72 34.91
N ILE A 823 -54.52 21.82 34.03
CA ILE A 823 -53.92 22.14 32.72
C ILE A 823 -54.80 21.66 31.55
N ILE A 824 -55.58 20.59 31.71
CA ILE A 824 -56.41 20.04 30.63
C ILE A 824 -57.37 21.10 30.06
N GLY A 825 -57.36 21.25 28.74
CA GLY A 825 -58.21 22.19 27.99
C GLY A 825 -57.66 23.61 27.87
N LYS A 826 -56.55 23.93 28.55
CA LYS A 826 -55.88 25.24 28.51
C LYS A 826 -54.78 25.26 27.46
N THR A 827 -54.42 26.46 27.00
CA THR A 827 -53.24 26.73 26.16
C THR A 827 -52.05 27.20 27.02
N ASP A 828 -50.86 27.30 26.44
CA ASP A 828 -49.69 27.85 27.15
C ASP A 828 -49.93 29.30 27.62
N GLU A 829 -50.69 30.05 26.84
CA GLU A 829 -51.06 31.43 27.11
C GLU A 829 -52.01 31.54 28.32
N ASP A 830 -52.94 30.59 28.47
CA ASP A 830 -53.83 30.51 29.63
C ASP A 830 -53.06 30.12 30.91
N MET A 831 -51.93 29.43 30.78
CA MET A 831 -51.06 29.07 31.91
C MET A 831 -50.11 30.20 32.32
N GLY A 832 -49.87 31.19 31.44
CA GLY A 832 -49.02 32.35 31.74
C GLY A 832 -47.55 32.01 32.03
N TRP A 833 -47.06 30.84 31.60
CA TRP A 833 -45.70 30.40 31.92
C TRP A 833 -44.63 31.06 31.09
N HIS A 834 -44.93 31.51 29.87
CA HIS A 834 -43.93 32.08 28.97
C HIS A 834 -43.84 33.60 29.13
N ILE A 835 -42.62 34.11 29.34
CA ILE A 835 -42.35 35.55 29.35
C ILE A 835 -42.56 36.13 27.94
N ASP A 836 -42.16 35.37 26.93
CA ASP A 836 -42.46 35.64 25.53
C ASP A 836 -43.15 34.39 24.95
N PRO A 837 -44.50 34.39 24.84
CA PRO A 837 -45.25 33.24 24.36
C PRO A 837 -45.20 33.08 22.83
N VAL A 838 -44.84 34.15 22.08
CA VAL A 838 -44.96 34.18 20.61
C VAL A 838 -44.13 33.09 19.92
N PRO A 839 -42.86 32.85 20.28
CA PRO A 839 -42.06 31.80 19.66
C PRO A 839 -42.63 30.40 19.91
N PHE A 840 -43.15 30.15 21.12
CA PHE A 840 -43.70 28.85 21.49
C PHE A 840 -45.03 28.58 20.79
N LYS A 841 -45.86 29.61 20.65
CA LYS A 841 -47.10 29.57 19.87
C LYS A 841 -46.84 29.29 18.40
N ASN A 842 -45.93 30.04 17.77
CA ASN A 842 -45.59 29.87 16.36
C ASN A 842 -45.02 28.47 16.09
N ASP A 843 -44.19 27.97 17.00
CA ASP A 843 -43.68 26.60 16.93
C ASP A 843 -44.81 25.56 16.92
N GLU A 844 -45.81 25.72 17.79
CA GLU A 844 -46.94 24.79 17.85
C GLU A 844 -47.85 24.87 16.64
N GLU A 845 -48.13 26.09 16.16
CA GLU A 845 -48.89 26.32 14.92
C GLU A 845 -48.17 25.74 13.70
N GLU A 846 -46.84 25.84 13.63
CA GLU A 846 -46.04 25.26 12.55
C GLU A 846 -46.05 23.73 12.62
N VAL A 847 -45.96 23.14 13.81
CA VAL A 847 -46.08 21.69 14.01
C VAL A 847 -47.45 21.18 13.56
N ILE A 848 -48.54 21.87 13.91
CA ILE A 848 -49.92 21.45 13.57
C ILE A 848 -50.22 21.65 12.08
N SER A 849 -49.81 22.77 11.50
CA SER A 849 -50.16 23.12 10.12
C SER A 849 -49.29 22.41 9.07
N THR A 850 -48.02 22.16 9.38
CA THR A 850 -47.05 21.62 8.40
C THR A 850 -46.51 20.24 8.75
N GLY A 851 -46.69 19.78 10.00
CA GLY A 851 -46.06 18.56 10.50
C GLY A 851 -44.57 18.71 10.82
N LYS A 852 -44.03 19.94 10.77
CA LYS A 852 -42.63 20.22 11.06
C LYS A 852 -42.29 19.85 12.50
N LYS A 853 -41.21 19.09 12.68
CA LYS A 853 -40.69 18.70 14.00
C LYS A 853 -39.74 19.78 14.51
N ILE A 854 -39.91 20.20 15.75
CA ILE A 854 -39.11 21.25 16.38
C ILE A 854 -38.31 20.63 17.52
N TYR A 855 -36.99 20.78 17.46
CA TYR A 855 -36.07 20.21 18.45
C TYR A 855 -35.26 21.29 19.13
N LEU A 856 -35.03 21.09 20.44
CA LEU A 856 -34.11 21.88 21.26
C LEU A 856 -34.35 23.40 21.23
N ARG A 857 -35.62 23.82 21.09
CA ARG A 857 -36.01 25.23 21.18
C ARG A 857 -35.69 25.74 22.57
N LYS A 858 -34.70 26.63 22.66
CA LYS A 858 -34.41 27.35 23.90
C LYS A 858 -35.48 28.42 24.13
N GLY A 859 -35.88 28.57 25.37
CA GLY A 859 -36.66 29.71 25.80
C GLY A 859 -36.78 29.76 27.31
N ARG A 860 -37.65 30.63 27.82
CA ARG A 860 -37.76 30.91 29.25
C ARG A 860 -39.18 30.71 29.72
N CYS A 861 -39.31 30.04 30.86
CA CYS A 861 -40.59 29.86 31.53
C CYS A 861 -40.50 30.28 33.00
N ILE A 862 -41.62 30.79 33.51
CA ILE A 862 -41.85 31.04 34.93
C ILE A 862 -42.30 29.73 35.56
N VAL A 863 -41.48 29.21 36.47
CA VAL A 863 -41.69 27.94 37.15
C VAL A 863 -41.66 28.22 38.65
N ASN A 864 -42.78 28.01 39.36
CA ASN A 864 -42.93 28.34 40.79
C ASN A 864 -42.51 29.78 41.14
N GLY A 865 -42.80 30.74 40.26
CA GLY A 865 -42.46 32.15 40.45
C GLY A 865 -41.01 32.52 40.11
N ILE A 866 -40.20 31.59 39.59
CA ILE A 866 -38.79 31.82 39.20
C ILE A 866 -38.65 31.65 37.69
N ASN A 867 -37.94 32.56 37.05
CA ASN A 867 -37.61 32.45 35.63
C ASN A 867 -36.53 31.38 35.40
N ARG A 868 -36.81 30.39 34.55
CA ARG A 868 -35.94 29.25 34.24
C ARG A 868 -35.68 29.16 32.75
N ASP A 869 -34.43 28.91 32.37
CA ASP A 869 -34.07 28.57 30.99
C ASP A 869 -34.47 27.12 30.70
N ILE A 870 -35.30 26.93 29.68
CA ILE A 870 -35.78 25.62 29.26
C ILE A 870 -35.40 25.32 27.81
N ILE A 871 -35.34 24.03 27.50
CA ILE A 871 -35.16 23.49 26.16
C ILE A 871 -36.39 22.63 25.85
N ALA A 872 -37.16 23.02 24.86
CA ALA A 872 -38.39 22.35 24.46
C ALA A 872 -38.27 21.70 23.08
N SER A 873 -38.89 20.53 22.89
CA SER A 873 -39.03 19.87 21.58
C SER A 873 -40.49 19.48 21.36
N LYS A 874 -40.99 19.57 20.13
CA LYS A 874 -42.40 19.36 19.75
C LYS A 874 -42.49 18.59 18.44
N VAL A 875 -43.35 17.58 18.37
CA VAL A 875 -43.61 16.76 17.18
C VAL A 875 -45.11 16.57 16.97
N PRO A 876 -45.59 16.43 15.72
CA PRO A 876 -47.01 16.19 15.45
C PRO A 876 -47.42 14.75 15.82
N ILE A 877 -48.67 14.60 16.25
CA ILE A 877 -49.32 13.30 16.46
C ILE A 877 -50.25 13.05 15.28
N TYR A 878 -50.09 11.90 14.61
CA TYR A 878 -50.91 11.52 13.46
C TYR A 878 -51.96 10.46 13.83
N ARG A 879 -53.15 10.57 13.24
CA ARG A 879 -54.14 9.49 13.14
C ARG A 879 -54.72 9.52 11.73
N ASP A 880 -54.69 8.38 11.04
CA ASP A 880 -55.17 8.22 9.67
C ASP A 880 -54.60 9.26 8.68
N GLY A 881 -53.30 9.57 8.82
CA GLY A 881 -52.59 10.53 7.96
C GLY A 881 -52.90 12.00 8.24
N LYS A 882 -53.74 12.32 9.24
CA LYS A 882 -54.02 13.70 9.67
C LYS A 882 -53.33 14.01 11.00
N ILE A 883 -52.83 15.23 11.15
CA ILE A 883 -52.30 15.71 12.43
C ILE A 883 -53.48 15.99 13.35
N ILE A 884 -53.50 15.29 14.48
CA ILE A 884 -54.56 15.39 15.50
C ILE A 884 -54.08 16.06 16.79
N GLY A 885 -52.81 16.47 16.86
CA GLY A 885 -52.25 17.10 18.04
C GLY A 885 -50.73 17.17 18.03
N ILE A 886 -50.16 17.51 19.18
CA ILE A 886 -48.72 17.68 19.39
C ILE A 886 -48.27 16.86 20.60
N LEU A 887 -47.13 16.19 20.50
CA LEU A 887 -46.38 15.64 21.63
C LEU A 887 -45.13 16.49 21.85
N GLY A 888 -44.90 16.95 23.08
CA GLY A 888 -43.77 17.78 23.42
C GLY A 888 -43.00 17.32 24.65
N THR A 889 -41.76 17.77 24.73
CA THR A 889 -40.85 17.55 25.87
C THR A 889 -40.23 18.86 26.33
N VAL A 890 -39.96 18.99 27.62
CA VAL A 890 -39.26 20.14 28.21
C VAL A 890 -38.10 19.64 29.11
N VAL A 891 -36.98 20.35 29.10
CA VAL A 891 -35.82 20.10 29.97
C VAL A 891 -35.30 21.43 30.52
N ASP A 892 -34.89 21.46 31.79
CA ASP A 892 -34.20 22.61 32.39
C ASP A 892 -32.72 22.63 31.93
N ALA A 893 -32.27 23.77 31.41
CA ALA A 893 -30.94 23.92 30.83
C ALA A 893 -29.80 23.90 31.88
N GLU A 894 -30.04 24.34 33.12
CA GLU A 894 -29.03 24.37 34.20
C GLU A 894 -28.79 22.98 34.79
N LEU A 895 -29.85 22.18 34.96
CA LEU A 895 -29.73 20.78 35.39
C LEU A 895 -28.91 19.94 34.41
N THR A 896 -28.95 20.30 33.13
CA THR A 896 -28.17 19.64 32.07
C THR A 896 -26.67 19.96 32.17
N SER A 897 -26.29 21.19 32.57
CA SER A 897 -24.89 21.62 32.70
C SER A 897 -24.15 20.96 33.87
N GLN A 898 -24.85 20.60 34.96
CA GLN A 898 -24.25 19.88 36.09
C GLN A 898 -23.94 18.41 35.77
N PHE A 899 -24.63 17.82 34.79
CA PHE A 899 -24.38 16.45 34.34
C PHE A 899 -23.15 16.35 33.41
N PHE A 900 -22.93 17.32 32.53
CA PHE A 900 -21.79 17.31 31.59
C PHE A 900 -20.42 17.62 32.24
N GLN A 901 -20.38 18.29 33.40
CA GLN A 901 -19.12 18.70 34.03
C GLN A 901 -18.35 17.56 34.74
N ARG A 902 -18.91 16.36 34.88
CA ARG A 902 -18.27 15.25 35.65
C ARG A 902 -17.45 14.26 34.82
N GLU A 903 -17.60 14.19 33.50
CA GLU A 903 -16.93 13.13 32.69
C GLU A 903 -15.51 13.48 32.21
N HIS A 904 -15.12 14.76 32.08
CA HIS A 904 -13.84 15.14 31.46
C HIS A 904 -12.59 15.26 32.38
N LYS A 905 -12.62 14.83 33.66
CA LYS A 905 -11.61 15.27 34.66
C LYS A 905 -10.64 14.24 35.27
N LEU A 906 -10.47 13.01 34.74
CA LEU A 906 -9.78 11.94 35.50
C LEU A 906 -8.61 11.15 34.85
N THR A 907 -7.99 11.52 33.72
CA THR A 907 -6.80 10.78 33.21
C THR A 907 -5.48 11.52 33.46
N ALA A 908 -4.49 10.84 34.08
CA ALA A 908 -3.10 11.32 34.26
C ALA A 908 -2.13 10.73 33.20
N VAL A 909 -2.68 10.05 32.21
CA VAL A 909 -1.97 9.29 31.16
C VAL A 909 -2.34 9.89 29.80
N ASP A 910 -1.37 9.97 28.91
CA ASP A 910 -1.54 10.33 27.50
C ASP A 910 -2.10 9.14 26.73
N GLU A 911 -3.22 9.34 26.03
CA GLU A 911 -3.99 8.27 25.37
C GLU A 911 -3.25 7.65 24.18
N VAL A 912 -2.31 8.37 23.58
CA VAL A 912 -1.55 7.91 22.40
C VAL A 912 -0.37 7.04 22.82
N THR A 913 0.45 7.53 23.75
CA THR A 913 1.74 6.92 24.13
C THR A 913 1.71 6.07 25.39
N CYS A 914 0.61 6.12 26.15
CA CYS A 914 0.48 5.52 27.47
C CYS A 914 1.60 5.97 28.43
N LEU A 915 2.07 7.21 28.29
CA LEU A 915 3.01 7.89 29.17
C LEU A 915 2.28 8.89 30.07
N ALA A 916 2.97 9.53 31.02
CA ALA A 916 2.34 10.60 31.79
C ALA A 916 1.92 11.76 30.86
N ASN A 917 0.70 12.28 31.00
CA ASN A 917 0.34 13.53 30.34
C ASN A 917 0.87 14.73 31.13
N ALA A 918 0.64 15.97 30.65
CA ALA A 918 1.11 17.19 31.33
C ALA A 918 0.75 17.23 32.83
N ARG A 919 -0.42 16.72 33.22
CA ARG A 919 -0.84 16.64 34.62
C ARG A 919 -0.09 15.56 35.40
N GLY A 920 0.04 14.35 34.85
CA GLY A 920 0.81 13.27 35.49
C GLY A 920 2.29 13.63 35.66
N LEU A 921 2.85 14.39 34.71
CA LEU A 921 4.20 14.94 34.82
C LEU A 921 4.29 16.03 35.89
N SER A 922 3.32 16.94 35.97
CA SER A 922 3.23 17.95 37.03
C SER A 922 3.20 17.33 38.43
N ASP A 923 2.36 16.30 38.64
CA ASP A 923 2.27 15.59 39.94
C ASP A 923 3.60 14.90 40.31
N SER A 924 4.29 14.36 39.31
CA SER A 924 5.59 13.73 39.48
C SER A 924 6.69 14.73 39.80
N ILE A 925 6.73 15.89 39.13
CA ILE A 925 7.66 16.98 39.43
C ILE A 925 7.50 17.45 40.87
N TYR A 926 6.26 17.66 41.33
CA TYR A 926 5.98 18.05 42.72
C TYR A 926 6.53 17.01 43.72
N THR A 927 6.41 15.72 43.39
CA THR A 927 6.92 14.62 44.22
C THR A 927 8.45 14.62 44.29
N TYR A 928 9.14 14.78 43.16
CA TYR A 928 10.61 14.82 43.10
C TYR A 928 11.19 16.05 43.82
N LEU A 929 10.58 17.23 43.64
CA LEU A 929 10.99 18.45 44.32
C LEU A 929 10.80 18.37 45.84
N ASN A 930 9.69 17.78 46.31
CA ASN A 930 9.47 17.53 47.73
C ASN A 930 10.47 16.53 48.32
N LYS A 931 10.84 15.49 47.56
CA LYS A 931 11.87 14.54 47.97
C LYS A 931 13.23 15.24 48.10
N ARG A 932 13.64 16.03 47.09
CA ARG A 932 14.86 16.85 47.14
C ARG A 932 14.91 17.74 48.38
N TRP A 933 13.81 18.40 48.74
CA TRP A 933 13.77 19.24 49.94
C TRP A 933 14.06 18.46 51.23
N ARG A 934 13.61 17.21 51.32
CA ARG A 934 13.80 16.36 52.50
C ARG A 934 15.15 15.67 52.55
N THR A 935 15.72 15.30 51.39
CA THR A 935 16.88 14.41 51.31
C THR A 935 18.09 15.01 50.59
N GLY A 936 18.00 16.21 50.05
CA GLY A 936 19.07 16.86 49.27
C GLY A 936 19.31 16.24 47.88
N SER A 937 18.45 15.33 47.41
CA SER A 937 18.67 14.61 46.16
C SER A 937 18.53 15.51 44.92
N ASN A 938 19.51 15.48 44.01
CA ASN A 938 19.48 16.27 42.78
C ASN A 938 18.47 15.71 41.76
N VAL A 939 17.81 16.61 41.03
CA VAL A 939 16.77 16.26 40.05
C VAL A 939 17.08 16.91 38.71
N ALA A 940 16.99 16.14 37.62
CA ALA A 940 17.12 16.64 36.26
C ALA A 940 15.81 16.47 35.49
N LEU A 941 15.52 17.45 34.64
CA LEU A 941 14.44 17.43 33.66
C LEU A 941 15.05 17.52 32.27
N MET A 942 14.89 16.46 31.48
CA MET A 942 15.37 16.38 30.11
C MET A 942 14.20 16.56 29.14
N GLU A 943 14.30 17.54 28.25
CA GLU A 943 13.38 17.80 27.16
C GLU A 943 13.87 17.05 25.91
N VAL A 944 12.97 16.32 25.26
CA VAL A 944 13.23 15.57 24.02
C VAL A 944 12.20 15.99 22.98
N TYR A 945 12.67 16.52 21.86
CA TYR A 945 11.84 16.99 20.76
C TYR A 945 12.17 16.25 19.47
N VAL A 946 11.13 15.85 18.73
CA VAL A 946 11.24 15.19 17.43
C VAL A 946 10.68 16.11 16.33
N PRO A 947 11.54 16.76 15.51
CA PRO A 947 11.12 17.75 14.53
C PRO A 947 10.22 17.20 13.42
N GLU A 948 10.45 15.97 12.95
CA GLU A 948 9.76 15.40 11.79
C GLU A 948 8.27 15.12 12.04
N TYR A 949 7.82 15.12 13.30
CA TYR A 949 6.41 14.87 13.64
C TYR A 949 5.44 15.81 12.90
N ARG A 950 5.74 17.11 12.84
CA ARG A 950 4.86 18.07 12.15
C ARG A 950 4.78 17.82 10.66
N GLU A 951 5.91 17.49 10.04
CA GLU A 951 5.95 17.15 8.62
C GLU A 951 5.16 15.85 8.35
N ILE A 952 5.31 14.85 9.21
CA ILE A 952 4.59 13.57 9.11
C ILE A 952 3.07 13.78 9.27
N VAL A 953 2.63 14.54 10.28
CA VAL A 953 1.21 14.84 10.49
C VAL A 953 0.64 15.60 9.28
N ASN A 954 1.37 16.58 8.76
CA ASN A 954 0.92 17.36 7.60
C ASN A 954 0.79 16.51 6.32
N LEU A 955 1.68 15.53 6.12
CA LEU A 955 1.71 14.70 4.90
C LEU A 955 0.85 13.44 4.99
N TYR A 956 0.78 12.80 6.17
CA TYR A 956 0.22 11.46 6.38
C TYR A 956 -0.92 11.40 7.41
N GLY A 957 -1.28 12.53 8.02
CA GLY A 957 -2.37 12.64 8.99
C GLY A 957 -1.99 12.24 10.42
N ASP A 958 -2.92 12.50 11.35
CA ASP A 958 -2.71 12.33 12.79
C ASP A 958 -2.38 10.88 13.17
N ASP A 959 -2.96 9.87 12.50
CA ASP A 959 -2.69 8.45 12.77
C ASP A 959 -1.21 8.05 12.59
N SER A 960 -0.57 8.59 11.54
CA SER A 960 0.87 8.34 11.30
C SER A 960 1.73 9.11 12.30
N GLY A 961 1.30 10.31 12.68
CA GLY A 961 1.89 11.05 13.80
C GLY A 961 1.80 10.26 15.10
N ASP A 962 0.65 9.69 15.42
CA ASP A 962 0.40 8.88 16.61
C ASP A 962 1.25 7.60 16.62
N CYS A 963 1.44 6.97 15.46
CA CYS A 963 2.36 5.83 15.33
C CYS A 963 3.80 6.23 15.65
N LEU A 964 4.28 7.37 15.13
CA LEU A 964 5.60 7.88 15.47
C LEU A 964 5.70 8.16 16.97
N LEU A 965 4.70 8.82 17.56
CA LEU A 965 4.69 9.14 18.99
C LEU A 965 4.73 7.88 19.87
N ARG A 966 4.04 6.79 19.47
CA ARG A 966 4.10 5.49 20.15
C ARG A 966 5.49 4.86 20.08
N GLU A 967 6.09 4.81 18.90
CA GLU A 967 7.44 4.26 18.70
C GLU A 967 8.49 5.07 19.48
N VAL A 968 8.41 6.41 19.44
CA VAL A 968 9.25 7.29 20.25
C VAL A 968 9.02 7.04 21.74
N GLY A 969 7.77 6.91 22.20
CA GLY A 969 7.45 6.59 23.58
C GLY A 969 8.02 5.24 24.05
N MET A 970 8.00 4.22 23.19
CA MET A 970 8.61 2.91 23.47
C MET A 970 10.13 2.98 23.50
N ALA A 971 10.74 3.69 22.53
CA ALA A 971 12.19 3.91 22.47
C ALA A 971 12.69 4.64 23.73
N LEU A 972 11.97 5.67 24.17
CA LEU A 972 12.27 6.41 25.40
C LEU A 972 12.16 5.53 26.65
N LYS A 973 11.07 4.74 26.80
CA LYS A 973 10.91 3.78 27.91
C LYS A 973 12.08 2.80 27.99
N LYS A 974 12.54 2.29 26.84
CA LYS A 974 13.64 1.33 26.75
C LYS A 974 14.99 1.98 27.05
N ALA A 975 15.24 3.18 26.55
CA ALA A 975 16.53 3.88 26.67
C ALA A 975 16.76 4.50 28.06
N ALA A 976 15.73 5.10 28.66
CA ALA A 976 15.85 5.84 29.92
C ALA A 976 15.79 4.94 31.18
N GLY A 977 15.20 3.74 31.07
CA GLY A 977 15.17 2.74 32.15
C GLY A 977 14.05 2.96 33.19
N LYS A 978 14.04 2.14 34.25
CA LYS A 978 12.94 2.07 35.24
C LYS A 978 12.97 3.16 36.33
N GLY A 979 14.01 3.99 36.36
CA GLY A 979 14.27 4.97 37.42
C GLY A 979 13.80 6.40 37.13
N CYS A 980 13.08 6.62 36.03
CA CYS A 980 12.65 7.95 35.58
C CYS A 980 11.14 8.00 35.29
N VAL A 981 10.56 9.20 35.37
CA VAL A 981 9.21 9.46 34.89
C VAL A 981 9.30 10.07 33.49
N ILE A 982 8.57 9.51 32.54
CA ILE A 982 8.52 10.00 31.16
C ILE A 982 7.10 10.50 30.88
N GLY A 983 6.97 11.71 30.34
CA GLY A 983 5.69 12.29 29.99
C GLY A 983 5.70 13.01 28.65
N ARG A 984 4.55 13.02 27.98
CA ARG A 984 4.31 13.81 26.77
C ARG A 984 3.44 15.01 27.15
N VAL A 985 3.91 16.21 26.80
CA VAL A 985 3.22 17.46 27.19
C VAL A 985 2.42 18.03 26.02
N GLN A 986 3.02 18.11 24.84
CA GLN A 986 2.39 18.67 23.65
C GLN A 986 3.07 18.13 22.39
N GLU A 987 2.30 17.80 21.34
CA GLU A 987 2.84 17.33 20.05
C GLU A 987 3.93 16.24 20.21
N SER A 988 5.13 16.46 19.67
CA SER A 988 6.31 15.61 19.79
C SER A 988 7.27 16.02 20.91
N LEU A 989 6.80 16.79 21.89
CA LEU A 989 7.58 17.24 23.04
C LEU A 989 7.41 16.28 24.23
N PHE A 990 8.50 15.62 24.57
CA PHE A 990 8.60 14.70 25.69
C PHE A 990 9.50 15.27 26.78
N TYR A 991 9.21 14.88 28.02
CA TYR A 991 10.01 15.21 29.18
C TYR A 991 10.35 13.94 29.97
N ILE A 992 11.60 13.88 30.43
CA ILE A 992 12.10 12.82 31.31
C ILE A 992 12.56 13.46 32.62
N LEU A 993 11.95 13.03 33.72
CA LEU A 993 12.28 13.46 35.07
C LEU A 993 13.04 12.34 35.79
N MET A 994 14.24 12.62 36.28
CA MET A 994 15.08 11.64 36.96
C MET A 994 15.89 12.24 38.10
N ASN A 995 16.26 11.41 39.08
CA ASN A 995 17.28 11.76 40.06
C ASN A 995 18.67 11.46 39.48
N PHE A 996 19.68 12.24 39.87
CA PHE A 996 21.06 12.01 39.47
C PHE A 996 22.03 12.26 40.63
N GLU A 997 23.20 11.63 40.60
CA GLU A 997 24.28 11.93 41.54
C GLU A 997 25.27 12.90 40.90
N CYS A 998 25.60 12.67 39.62
CA CYS A 998 26.43 13.56 38.81
C CYS A 998 25.78 13.84 37.45
N LYS A 999 26.12 14.97 36.81
CA LYS A 999 25.55 15.33 35.49
C LYS A 999 25.88 14.29 34.40
N GLU A 1000 26.94 13.49 34.58
CA GLU A 1000 27.29 12.42 33.64
C GLU A 1000 26.23 11.30 33.57
N ASP A 1001 25.45 11.09 34.64
CA ASP A 1001 24.33 10.16 34.65
C ASP A 1001 23.26 10.57 33.62
N VAL A 1002 23.00 11.88 33.54
CA VAL A 1002 22.02 12.47 32.61
C VAL A 1002 22.56 12.40 31.17
N ARG A 1003 23.85 12.66 30.94
CA ARG A 1003 24.48 12.51 29.62
C ARG A 1003 24.45 11.06 29.13
N ASN A 1004 24.66 10.10 30.02
CA ASN A 1004 24.61 8.67 29.67
C ASN A 1004 23.21 8.24 29.23
N VAL A 1005 22.15 8.81 29.80
CA VAL A 1005 20.77 8.58 29.35
C VAL A 1005 20.54 9.24 27.98
N ALA A 1006 20.99 10.48 27.78
CA ALA A 1006 20.86 11.17 26.49
C ALA A 1006 21.57 10.42 25.34
N ARG A 1007 22.79 9.91 25.57
CA ARG A 1007 23.56 9.11 24.59
C ARG A 1007 22.86 7.80 24.18
N LYS A 1008 21.96 7.27 25.01
CA LYS A 1008 21.16 6.08 24.68
C LYS A 1008 19.89 6.44 23.91
N ILE A 1009 19.28 7.59 24.21
CA ILE A 1009 18.04 8.05 23.59
C ILE A 1009 18.27 8.43 22.13
N ARG A 1010 19.34 9.18 21.84
CA ARG A 1010 19.65 9.67 20.49
C ARG A 1010 19.66 8.56 19.43
N PRO A 1011 20.51 7.53 19.52
CA PRO A 1011 20.51 6.44 18.53
C PRO A 1011 19.22 5.61 18.54
N ALA A 1012 18.51 5.51 19.67
CA ALA A 1012 17.26 4.77 19.73
C ALA A 1012 16.17 5.44 18.87
N ILE A 1013 16.04 6.77 18.93
CA ILE A 1013 15.10 7.53 18.09
C ILE A 1013 15.61 7.65 16.66
N GLU A 1014 16.89 7.97 16.45
CA GLU A 1014 17.48 8.10 15.11
C GLU A 1014 17.56 6.79 14.33
N SER A 1015 17.37 5.63 14.98
CA SER A 1015 17.26 4.32 14.32
C SER A 1015 15.87 4.01 13.76
N LEU A 1016 14.85 4.80 14.12
CA LEU A 1016 13.50 4.63 13.59
C LEU A 1016 13.50 4.95 12.09
N ARG A 1017 13.04 3.98 11.27
CA ARG A 1017 12.99 4.09 9.80
C ARG A 1017 11.58 4.11 9.25
N LYS A 1018 10.59 3.72 10.07
CA LYS A 1018 9.20 3.56 9.66
C LYS A 1018 8.28 3.80 10.85
N ALA A 1019 7.25 4.61 10.66
CA ALA A 1019 6.18 4.81 11.64
C ALA A 1019 4.86 5.06 10.91
N GLY A 1020 3.90 4.15 11.05
CA GLY A 1020 2.67 4.19 10.28
C GLY A 1020 2.93 4.11 8.76
N GLN A 1021 2.50 5.14 8.02
CA GLN A 1021 2.70 5.25 6.56
C GLN A 1021 4.05 5.91 6.18
N TRP A 1022 4.70 6.60 7.12
CA TRP A 1022 5.95 7.32 6.85
C TRP A 1022 7.16 6.37 6.86
N SER A 1023 8.09 6.60 5.91
CA SER A 1023 9.44 6.03 5.91
C SER A 1023 10.49 7.13 5.68
N GLY A 1024 11.52 7.15 6.51
CA GLY A 1024 12.53 8.21 6.47
C GLY A 1024 13.50 8.15 7.64
N ASN A 1025 14.27 9.22 7.81
CA ASN A 1025 15.16 9.40 8.96
C ASN A 1025 14.47 10.29 10.00
N CYS A 1026 14.60 9.93 11.27
CA CYS A 1026 14.12 10.74 12.39
C CYS A 1026 15.31 11.41 13.05
N SER A 1027 15.20 12.70 13.36
CA SER A 1027 16.19 13.43 14.15
C SER A 1027 15.64 13.71 15.55
N VAL A 1028 16.54 14.08 16.47
CA VAL A 1028 16.16 14.38 17.85
C VAL A 1028 16.98 15.51 18.44
N GLU A 1029 16.28 16.43 19.09
CA GLU A 1029 16.85 17.48 19.91
C GLU A 1029 16.68 17.12 21.40
N ILE A 1030 17.76 17.21 22.17
CA ILE A 1030 17.76 16.90 23.60
C ILE A 1030 18.34 18.08 24.38
N ARG A 1031 17.61 18.55 25.38
CA ARG A 1031 18.06 19.60 26.33
C ARG A 1031 17.88 19.12 27.76
N ALA A 1032 18.78 19.49 28.65
CA ALA A 1032 18.64 19.18 30.07
C ALA A 1032 18.69 20.43 30.95
N SER A 1033 17.80 20.43 31.95
CA SER A 1033 17.73 21.42 33.04
C SER A 1033 17.96 20.72 34.37
N TYR A 1034 18.73 21.35 35.26
CA TYR A 1034 19.18 20.73 36.52
C TYR A 1034 18.70 21.51 37.75
N ALA A 1035 18.27 20.79 38.79
CA ALA A 1035 17.95 21.33 40.11
C ALA A 1035 18.93 20.75 41.15
N ASP A 1036 20.13 21.35 41.26
CA ASP A 1036 21.21 20.97 42.18
C ASP A 1036 21.56 22.11 43.16
N GLU A 1037 22.56 21.94 44.03
CA GLU A 1037 22.95 22.93 45.05
C GLU A 1037 23.39 24.30 44.48
N SER A 1038 23.72 24.37 43.18
CA SER A 1038 24.13 25.64 42.54
C SER A 1038 22.95 26.57 42.23
N SER A 1039 21.71 26.08 42.32
CA SER A 1039 20.47 26.86 42.12
C SER A 1039 20.10 27.68 43.36
N ASN A 1040 20.53 28.94 43.39
CA ASN A 1040 20.70 29.73 44.62
C ASN A 1040 19.46 30.51 45.13
N ASP A 1041 18.22 30.04 44.95
CA ASP A 1041 17.02 30.81 45.34
C ASP A 1041 15.96 30.02 46.14
N ARG A 1042 15.85 30.33 47.45
CA ARG A 1042 14.88 29.74 48.39
C ARG A 1042 13.46 30.31 48.27
N LYS A 1043 13.20 31.37 47.47
CA LYS A 1043 11.85 31.96 47.32
C LYS A 1043 10.98 31.32 46.22
N SER A 1044 11.50 30.35 45.47
CA SER A 1044 10.86 29.81 44.25
C SER A 1044 9.78 28.73 44.46
N TYR A 1045 9.44 28.36 45.70
CA TYR A 1045 8.55 27.23 45.99
C TYR A 1045 7.16 27.32 45.33
N ILE A 1046 6.62 28.53 45.12
CA ILE A 1046 5.30 28.77 44.50
C ILE A 1046 5.40 28.86 42.96
N SER A 1047 6.61 29.02 42.38
CA SER A 1047 6.84 29.11 40.93
C SER A 1047 7.61 27.92 40.33
N GLY A 1048 7.81 26.83 41.09
CA GLY A 1048 8.76 25.77 40.75
C GLY A 1048 8.57 25.10 39.37
N LEU A 1049 7.34 25.02 38.87
CA LEU A 1049 7.02 24.55 37.51
C LEU A 1049 7.43 25.59 36.44
N SER A 1050 7.17 26.87 36.74
CA SER A 1050 7.51 28.01 35.90
C SER A 1050 9.02 28.18 35.77
N GLN A 1051 9.84 27.97 36.80
CA GLN A 1051 11.30 28.12 36.67
C GLN A 1051 12.00 26.91 36.03
N LEU A 1052 11.52 25.66 36.23
CA LEU A 1052 12.10 24.49 35.54
C LEU A 1052 11.82 24.50 34.02
N ILE A 1053 10.75 25.19 33.60
CA ILE A 1053 10.33 25.31 32.19
C ILE A 1053 10.72 26.67 31.57
N LEU A 1054 10.73 27.79 32.32
CA LEU A 1054 10.92 29.16 31.79
C LEU A 1054 12.28 29.80 32.11
N ASN A 1055 13.11 29.23 33.00
CA ASN A 1055 14.39 29.86 33.35
C ASN A 1055 15.49 29.43 32.36
N THR A 1056 15.57 30.16 31.25
CA THR A 1056 16.42 29.96 30.07
C THR A 1056 17.93 30.18 30.26
N LYS A 1057 18.45 30.20 31.50
CA LYS A 1057 19.84 30.60 31.78
C LYS A 1057 20.85 29.47 31.98
N ASP A 1058 20.42 28.25 32.30
CA ASP A 1058 21.31 27.09 32.55
C ASP A 1058 20.85 25.84 31.76
N HIS A 1059 20.84 25.93 30.42
CA HIS A 1059 20.58 24.77 29.56
C HIS A 1059 21.88 24.14 29.06
N GLU A 1060 21.97 22.82 29.15
CA GLU A 1060 22.99 22.04 28.44
C GLU A 1060 22.33 21.39 27.20
N ASN A 1061 22.83 21.72 26.01
CA ASN A 1061 22.48 21.00 24.77
C ASN A 1061 23.31 19.71 24.72
N LEU A 1062 22.63 18.56 24.65
CA LEU A 1062 23.23 17.23 24.82
C LEU A 1062 23.33 16.38 23.54
#